data_AF-A0A182QV89-F1
#
_entry.id   AF-A0A182QV89-F1
#
_cell.length_a   1.000
_cell.length_b   1.000
_cell.length_c   1.000
_cell.angle_alpha   90.00
_cell.angle_beta   90.00
_cell.angle_gamma   90.00
#
_symmetry.space_group_name_H-M   'P 1'
#
loop_
_entity.id
_entity.type
_entity.pdbx_description
1 polymer ?
#
loop_
_entity_poly.entity_id
_entity_poly.type
_entity_poly.pdbx_seq_one_letter_code
_entity_poly.pdbx_strand_id
1 'polypeptide(L)'
;MGRLVQISSRVLPLLLLLVYSPFGWTLPQADDPFQDETDQCVISVSPDVLASMSGSLRTDLKCDGLWSNLLQRFHYTHANLTACLERANTDATPEPTSSFCQLLLDDAQRQLEQEHRHHSAGIEEKLHTAQQEARKQLEEKEALQSQLNRLLGDRNELYLELLLAYIAIGDTPQAIKYYQLYPSSTSADKLHAQIVRSVYRVAKYQDQWLLNLVQFVRALSATETKLDLYRRIKVEILKRPSQRDSSVAAVVALSIKAEAAVHAKDPKLYEETIKAVEKRWKDQLYNGNFQEVVQFARRQPKFYEQLQTALATIDASRWVQVNFDRFVSYPNSLPQAEQRLAAFQQIMNQIRERNKNNSHKHLVQLAKQLDIYETFLTKTKADRKHMQQLEELRKKFPEFSRKTYGEYLREAKGDTMVLKSSIFLLGLALLFARATACQLDTTQDMLQRLLKTSAQGCETLWQNVQTLVIATGQNLTECERLENGSGVVGPTDASCRTQLEAAKRQAKETRKQIATDLEAKLAVEKQEGVKVRSAIASIKAEQTKVTMEMKGLYHSLLLLYIDIGSLRRALKYYHRLRALKEPRLESAMVNFTFGSYRYETQRLENLLTVVRHLPTAADKLVLYRLIQPKIMAKDPKGLPTEMMVAALDMGQLVRGVKNAGNDRQMYDHLHERILRRFKYLILAGNFREVAHFARKYPTYYDQIGPSVATVVPNLWPAINFNQYVGFPNTLPKATHRLRALLEIMKQIKQRNKKNFHDRLVALAKQVDICEQFMRDQKGDLSGADDLVKLKRQFADPDSTKSYEYYLQQQVKRIQQRPPVSVQRKNAQKKKAQGGRVGRPIG
;
A
#
# COMPACT_ATOMS: atom_id res chain seq x y z
N MET A 1 43.52 21.37 37.43
CA MET A 1 42.37 20.79 38.18
C MET A 1 41.46 20.11 37.17
N GLY A 2 40.82 18.96 37.43
CA GLY A 2 41.44 17.61 37.37
C GLY A 2 41.27 17.00 35.94
N ARG A 3 42.03 15.98 35.48
CA ARG A 3 42.15 14.57 35.94
C ARG A 3 40.78 13.85 35.92
N LEU A 4 40.60 12.63 35.37
CA LEU A 4 41.48 11.50 34.96
C LEU A 4 41.24 11.10 33.47
N VAL A 5 42.15 10.53 32.65
CA VAL A 5 43.12 9.38 32.70
C VAL A 5 42.56 8.07 32.09
N GLN A 6 43.45 7.29 31.45
CA GLN A 6 43.20 6.09 30.62
C GLN A 6 42.78 4.84 31.42
N ILE A 7 42.35 3.76 30.74
CA ILE A 7 43.07 2.46 30.62
C ILE A 7 42.27 1.46 29.75
N SER A 8 42.93 0.39 29.29
CA SER A 8 42.43 -0.64 28.35
C SER A 8 42.00 -1.95 29.03
N SER A 9 41.54 -2.90 28.19
CA SER A 9 41.53 -4.36 28.38
C SER A 9 40.17 -5.03 28.65
N ARG A 10 40.16 -6.35 28.45
CA ARG A 10 39.04 -7.29 28.60
C ARG A 10 39.00 -7.84 30.02
N VAL A 11 37.81 -8.21 30.52
CA VAL A 11 37.48 -9.46 31.25
C VAL A 11 36.01 -9.39 31.75
N LEU A 12 35.32 -10.54 31.79
CA LEU A 12 33.97 -10.75 32.36
C LEU A 12 34.13 -11.22 33.84
N PRO A 13 33.12 -11.13 34.75
CA PRO A 13 31.99 -12.09 34.70
C PRO A 13 30.62 -11.69 35.34
N LEU A 14 29.56 -12.34 34.84
CA LEU A 14 28.38 -12.93 35.55
C LEU A 14 27.69 -12.24 36.76
N LEU A 15 26.35 -12.03 36.67
CA LEU A 15 25.29 -12.88 37.30
C LEU A 15 23.84 -12.31 37.11
N LEU A 16 22.85 -13.22 36.90
CA LEU A 16 21.39 -13.13 37.25
C LEU A 16 20.52 -11.97 36.67
N LEU A 17 19.26 -12.11 36.20
CA LEU A 17 18.26 -13.19 35.94
C LEU A 17 17.51 -12.81 34.63
N LEU A 18 17.14 -13.71 33.70
CA LEU A 18 15.87 -14.49 33.61
C LEU A 18 14.58 -13.66 33.81
N VAL A 19 13.52 -13.77 32.98
CA VAL A 19 12.75 -14.99 32.63
C VAL A 19 12.31 -15.09 31.14
N TYR A 20 11.96 -16.33 30.75
CA TYR A 20 11.43 -16.92 29.49
C TYR A 20 10.02 -16.42 29.05
N SER A 21 9.38 -16.80 27.92
CA SER A 21 9.77 -17.29 26.55
C SER A 21 8.47 -17.41 25.67
N PRO A 22 8.53 -17.75 24.35
CA PRO A 22 7.37 -17.61 23.44
C PRO A 22 6.64 -18.90 23.04
N PHE A 23 5.49 -18.75 22.37
CA PHE A 23 4.80 -19.77 21.57
C PHE A 23 5.08 -19.61 20.06
N GLY A 24 4.99 -20.70 19.30
CA GLY A 24 5.01 -20.71 17.82
C GLY A 24 4.02 -21.73 17.26
N TRP A 25 3.45 -21.48 16.09
CA TRP A 25 2.42 -22.31 15.44
C TRP A 25 2.71 -22.49 13.94
N THR A 26 2.32 -23.64 13.39
CA THR A 26 2.36 -23.97 11.95
C THR A 26 0.94 -24.21 11.40
N LEU A 27 0.77 -24.03 10.09
CA LEU A 27 -0.52 -24.12 9.37
C LEU A 27 -0.80 -25.54 8.86
N PRO A 28 -2.07 -25.98 8.82
CA PRO A 28 -2.55 -27.05 7.94
C PRO A 28 -3.07 -26.53 6.58
N GLN A 29 -3.20 -27.44 5.61
CA GLN A 29 -3.88 -27.22 4.33
C GLN A 29 -5.41 -27.33 4.46
N ALA A 30 -6.12 -27.03 3.37
CA ALA A 30 -7.54 -27.34 3.18
C ALA A 30 -7.75 -27.78 1.73
N ASP A 31 -8.65 -28.75 1.53
CA ASP A 31 -9.24 -29.15 0.25
C ASP A 31 -10.78 -29.19 0.38
N ASP A 32 -11.48 -29.41 -0.73
CA ASP A 32 -12.81 -28.84 -1.03
C ASP A 32 -14.02 -29.70 -0.58
N PRO A 33 -15.12 -29.11 -0.07
CA PRO A 33 -16.41 -29.78 0.13
C PRO A 33 -17.34 -29.67 -1.11
N PHE A 34 -18.45 -30.44 -1.07
CA PHE A 34 -19.56 -30.53 -2.05
C PHE A 34 -19.43 -31.56 -3.19
N GLN A 35 -19.81 -32.80 -2.88
CA GLN A 35 -20.77 -33.58 -3.68
C GLN A 35 -21.85 -34.13 -2.73
N ASP A 36 -23.08 -34.29 -3.23
CA ASP A 36 -24.27 -34.37 -2.38
C ASP A 36 -24.71 -35.79 -1.99
N GLU A 37 -25.26 -35.86 -0.79
CA GLU A 37 -26.26 -36.77 -0.21
C GLU A 37 -26.39 -38.24 -0.70
N THR A 38 -26.32 -39.16 0.27
CA THR A 38 -27.36 -40.21 0.42
C THR A 38 -27.49 -40.63 1.89
N ASP A 39 -28.72 -40.53 2.41
CA ASP A 39 -29.28 -41.17 3.61
C ASP A 39 -28.35 -41.56 4.78
N GLN A 40 -28.14 -40.63 5.72
CA GLN A 40 -28.27 -40.88 7.17
C GLN A 40 -28.13 -39.60 8.01
N CYS A 41 -29.15 -39.32 8.84
CA CYS A 41 -29.09 -38.25 9.85
C CYS A 41 -28.23 -38.64 11.07
N VAL A 42 -26.92 -38.80 10.88
CA VAL A 42 -25.97 -38.92 12.00
C VAL A 42 -25.76 -37.54 12.62
N ILE A 43 -26.43 -37.30 13.76
CA ILE A 43 -26.12 -36.15 14.62
C ILE A 43 -24.74 -36.41 15.24
N SER A 44 -23.69 -35.85 14.62
CA SER A 44 -22.31 -35.94 15.10
C SER A 44 -22.10 -35.02 16.32
N VAL A 45 -22.59 -35.49 17.46
CA VAL A 45 -22.38 -34.84 18.77
C VAL A 45 -20.87 -34.76 19.04
N SER A 46 -20.34 -33.55 19.24
CA SER A 46 -18.90 -33.36 19.49
C SER A 46 -18.47 -34.00 20.81
N PRO A 47 -17.18 -34.31 21.01
CA PRO A 47 -16.67 -34.79 22.30
C PRO A 47 -17.02 -33.87 23.47
N ASP A 48 -17.22 -32.56 23.25
CA ASP A 48 -17.62 -31.60 24.29
C ASP A 48 -19.12 -31.62 24.61
N VAL A 49 -19.98 -31.96 23.65
CA VAL A 49 -21.42 -32.15 23.91
C VAL A 49 -21.69 -33.57 24.42
N LEU A 50 -20.90 -34.56 24.00
CA LEU A 50 -20.80 -35.84 24.71
C LEU A 50 -20.19 -35.65 26.10
N ALA A 51 -19.25 -34.71 26.31
CA ALA A 51 -18.75 -34.39 27.65
C ALA A 51 -19.84 -33.73 28.51
N SER A 52 -20.62 -32.78 27.99
CA SER A 52 -21.72 -32.16 28.74
C SER A 52 -22.86 -33.14 29.02
N MET A 53 -23.19 -34.03 28.08
CA MET A 53 -24.15 -35.12 28.31
C MET A 53 -23.60 -36.18 29.26
N SER A 54 -22.30 -36.52 29.19
CA SER A 54 -21.63 -37.39 30.17
C SER A 54 -21.44 -36.71 31.53
N GLY A 55 -21.54 -35.37 31.60
CA GLY A 55 -21.63 -34.61 32.83
C GLY A 55 -23.04 -34.67 33.43
N SER A 56 -24.10 -34.54 32.62
CA SER A 56 -25.48 -34.75 33.08
C SER A 56 -25.84 -36.22 33.34
N LEU A 57 -25.06 -37.17 32.82
CA LEU A 57 -25.15 -38.61 33.10
C LEU A 57 -24.04 -39.10 34.05
N ARG A 58 -23.13 -38.21 34.46
CA ARG A 58 -22.33 -38.29 35.69
C ARG A 58 -22.69 -37.13 36.60
N THR A 59 -23.95 -37.09 36.98
CA THR A 59 -24.19 -36.95 38.41
C THR A 59 -23.44 -38.09 39.09
N ASP A 60 -22.27 -37.79 39.66
CA ASP A 60 -21.65 -38.62 40.70
C ASP A 60 -22.51 -38.50 41.96
N LEU A 61 -23.77 -38.92 41.84
CA LEU A 61 -24.59 -39.49 42.91
C LEU A 61 -23.85 -40.74 43.36
N LYS A 62 -22.78 -40.52 44.16
CA LYS A 62 -22.02 -41.56 44.81
C LYS A 62 -23.01 -42.57 45.36
N CYS A 63 -22.85 -43.83 44.99
CA CYS A 63 -23.76 -44.88 45.46
C CYS A 63 -23.89 -44.79 46.99
N ASP A 64 -22.80 -44.54 47.71
CA ASP A 64 -22.71 -44.16 49.13
C ASP A 64 -23.83 -43.22 49.66
N GLY A 65 -24.27 -42.21 48.91
CA GLY A 65 -25.27 -41.22 49.35
C GLY A 65 -26.72 -41.67 49.15
N LEU A 66 -26.98 -42.44 48.09
CA LEU A 66 -28.25 -43.14 47.89
C LEU A 66 -28.34 -44.38 48.79
N TRP A 67 -27.23 -45.08 48.97
CA TRP A 67 -27.06 -46.29 49.76
C TRP A 67 -27.09 -45.98 51.26
N SER A 68 -26.53 -44.86 51.71
CA SER A 68 -26.71 -44.40 53.10
C SER A 68 -28.16 -43.99 53.36
N ASN A 69 -28.85 -43.30 52.44
CA ASN A 69 -30.29 -43.05 52.58
C ASN A 69 -31.12 -44.35 52.54
N LEU A 70 -30.76 -45.32 51.70
CA LEU A 70 -31.47 -46.60 51.60
C LEU A 70 -31.24 -47.47 52.84
N LEU A 71 -30.00 -47.60 53.32
CA LEU A 71 -29.67 -48.27 54.58
C LEU A 71 -30.26 -47.54 55.78
N GLN A 72 -30.23 -46.21 55.83
CA GLN A 72 -30.83 -45.45 56.92
C GLN A 72 -32.35 -45.60 56.93
N ARG A 73 -33.02 -45.57 55.76
CA ARG A 73 -34.45 -45.89 55.66
C ARG A 73 -34.75 -47.35 55.99
N PHE A 74 -33.95 -48.31 55.53
CA PHE A 74 -34.08 -49.74 55.83
C PHE A 74 -33.90 -50.03 57.32
N HIS A 75 -32.92 -49.41 57.98
CA HIS A 75 -32.76 -49.47 59.43
C HIS A 75 -33.91 -48.76 60.15
N TYR A 76 -34.50 -47.69 59.59
CA TYR A 76 -35.67 -47.04 60.17
C TYR A 76 -36.95 -47.88 60.05
N THR A 77 -37.23 -48.48 58.88
CA THR A 77 -38.37 -49.40 58.74
C THR A 77 -38.14 -50.70 59.50
N HIS A 78 -36.92 -51.24 59.55
CA HIS A 78 -36.60 -52.39 60.38
C HIS A 78 -36.77 -52.06 61.87
N ALA A 79 -36.25 -50.92 62.36
CA ALA A 79 -36.44 -50.51 63.75
C ALA A 79 -37.92 -50.26 64.08
N ASN A 80 -38.68 -49.60 63.20
CA ASN A 80 -40.12 -49.40 63.40
C ASN A 80 -40.91 -50.71 63.34
N LEU A 81 -40.54 -51.67 62.47
CA LEU A 81 -41.16 -53.01 62.42
C LEU A 81 -40.80 -53.85 63.65
N THR A 82 -39.54 -53.84 64.09
CA THR A 82 -39.13 -54.52 65.33
C THR A 82 -39.85 -53.92 66.53
N ALA A 83 -39.86 -52.59 66.67
CA ALA A 83 -40.60 -51.91 67.73
C ALA A 83 -42.14 -52.02 67.60
N CYS A 84 -42.67 -52.45 66.45
CA CYS A 84 -44.09 -52.77 66.27
C CYS A 84 -44.38 -54.21 66.71
N LEU A 85 -43.55 -55.17 66.30
CA LEU A 85 -43.59 -56.56 66.76
C LEU A 85 -43.36 -56.70 68.28
N GLU A 86 -42.50 -55.88 68.86
CA GLU A 86 -42.29 -55.81 70.32
C GLU A 86 -43.55 -55.28 71.02
N ARG A 87 -44.13 -54.18 70.54
CA ARG A 87 -45.39 -53.62 71.08
C ARG A 87 -46.61 -54.55 70.88
N ALA A 88 -46.60 -55.39 69.85
CA ALA A 88 -47.63 -56.40 69.63
C ALA A 88 -47.53 -57.62 70.59
N ASN A 89 -46.39 -57.78 71.29
CA ASN A 89 -46.14 -58.89 72.22
C ASN A 89 -46.13 -58.47 73.71
N THR A 90 -46.37 -57.19 74.03
CA THR A 90 -46.41 -56.68 75.41
C THR A 90 -47.81 -56.23 75.81
N ASP A 91 -48.40 -56.90 76.80
CA ASP A 91 -49.79 -56.69 77.21
C ASP A 91 -50.05 -55.34 77.91
N ALA A 92 -51.22 -54.78 77.59
CA ALA A 92 -51.90 -53.58 78.11
C ALA A 92 -51.32 -52.79 79.32
N THR A 93 -50.70 -51.63 79.05
CA THR A 93 -50.81 -50.41 79.90
C THR A 93 -50.93 -49.13 79.04
N PRO A 94 -52.02 -48.34 79.13
CA PRO A 94 -52.26 -47.22 78.20
C PRO A 94 -51.95 -45.82 78.77
N GLU A 95 -50.69 -45.35 78.67
CA GLU A 95 -50.34 -43.92 78.68
C GLU A 95 -49.05 -43.64 77.87
N PRO A 96 -48.86 -42.44 77.28
CA PRO A 96 -49.84 -41.48 76.79
C PRO A 96 -49.81 -41.37 75.25
N THR A 97 -50.98 -41.17 74.63
CA THR A 97 -51.14 -41.05 73.16
C THR A 97 -50.42 -39.84 72.54
N SER A 98 -50.00 -38.86 73.35
CA SER A 98 -49.16 -37.76 72.90
C SER A 98 -47.84 -38.24 72.29
N SER A 99 -47.16 -39.22 72.90
CA SER A 99 -45.84 -39.69 72.48
C SER A 99 -45.81 -40.22 71.03
N PHE A 100 -46.76 -41.06 70.66
CA PHE A 100 -46.91 -41.61 69.32
C PHE A 100 -47.31 -40.53 68.30
N CYS A 101 -48.19 -39.60 68.69
CA CYS A 101 -48.58 -38.49 67.82
C CYS A 101 -47.43 -37.49 67.60
N GLN A 102 -46.60 -37.25 68.62
CA GLN A 102 -45.32 -36.55 68.50
C GLN A 102 -44.41 -37.25 67.48
N LEU A 103 -44.29 -38.58 67.55
CA LEU A 103 -43.43 -39.36 66.64
C LEU A 103 -43.89 -39.29 65.17
N LEU A 104 -45.20 -39.33 64.93
CA LEU A 104 -45.82 -39.16 63.62
C LEU A 104 -45.69 -37.74 63.07
N LEU A 105 -45.79 -36.72 63.94
CA LEU A 105 -45.45 -35.33 63.61
C LEU A 105 -43.98 -35.24 63.17
N ASP A 106 -43.07 -35.80 63.96
CA ASP A 106 -41.63 -35.81 63.70
C ASP A 106 -41.27 -36.49 62.37
N ASP A 107 -41.80 -37.70 62.10
CA ASP A 107 -41.47 -38.41 60.85
C ASP A 107 -42.11 -37.75 59.62
N ALA A 108 -43.36 -37.28 59.72
CA ALA A 108 -43.97 -36.50 58.63
C ALA A 108 -43.20 -35.20 58.35
N GLN A 109 -42.68 -34.54 59.39
CA GLN A 109 -41.84 -33.36 59.25
C GLN A 109 -40.48 -33.70 58.63
N ARG A 110 -39.85 -34.81 59.01
CA ARG A 110 -38.59 -35.31 58.41
C ARG A 110 -38.77 -35.70 56.94
N GLN A 111 -39.88 -36.36 56.56
CA GLN A 111 -40.19 -36.66 55.16
C GLN A 111 -40.40 -35.38 54.35
N LEU A 112 -41.14 -34.41 54.90
CA LEU A 112 -41.32 -33.09 54.29
C LEU A 112 -39.99 -32.33 54.17
N GLU A 113 -39.05 -32.48 55.10
CA GLU A 113 -37.70 -31.92 54.98
C GLU A 113 -36.86 -32.65 53.93
N GLN A 114 -36.90 -34.00 53.86
CA GLN A 114 -36.14 -34.76 52.85
C GLN A 114 -36.57 -34.41 51.43
N GLU A 115 -37.88 -34.42 51.15
CA GLU A 115 -38.44 -33.95 49.88
C GLU A 115 -38.07 -32.48 49.58
N HIS A 116 -38.14 -31.60 50.60
CA HIS A 116 -37.82 -30.19 50.40
C HIS A 116 -36.36 -29.98 50.03
N ARG A 117 -35.43 -30.65 50.73
CA ARG A 117 -33.99 -30.64 50.40
C ARG A 117 -33.76 -31.16 48.98
N HIS A 118 -34.42 -32.24 48.57
CA HIS A 118 -34.28 -32.80 47.22
C HIS A 118 -34.81 -31.86 46.12
N HIS A 119 -35.99 -31.24 46.34
CA HIS A 119 -36.60 -30.31 45.39
C HIS A 119 -35.81 -29.00 45.27
N SER A 120 -35.38 -28.43 46.41
CA SER A 120 -34.54 -27.21 46.43
C SER A 120 -33.21 -27.46 45.74
N ALA A 121 -32.50 -28.54 46.08
CA ALA A 121 -31.25 -28.91 45.41
C ALA A 121 -31.41 -29.06 43.88
N GLY A 122 -32.51 -29.66 43.43
CA GLY A 122 -32.84 -29.81 42.01
C GLY A 122 -33.24 -28.51 41.28
N ILE A 123 -33.42 -27.39 41.98
CA ILE A 123 -33.54 -26.04 41.39
C ILE A 123 -32.24 -25.25 41.57
N GLU A 124 -31.56 -25.40 42.71
CA GLU A 124 -30.23 -24.81 42.96
C GLU A 124 -29.18 -25.31 41.95
N GLU A 125 -29.20 -26.59 41.59
CA GLU A 125 -28.36 -27.16 40.52
C GLU A 125 -28.64 -26.49 39.16
N LYS A 126 -29.93 -26.28 38.83
CA LYS A 126 -30.35 -25.61 37.59
C LYS A 126 -29.98 -24.13 37.59
N LEU A 127 -30.06 -23.47 38.75
CA LEU A 127 -29.66 -22.07 38.95
C LEU A 127 -28.15 -21.91 38.83
N HIS A 128 -27.37 -22.78 39.48
CA HIS A 128 -25.91 -22.81 39.40
C HIS A 128 -25.43 -23.09 37.96
N THR A 129 -26.06 -24.05 37.26
CA THR A 129 -25.79 -24.33 35.85
C THR A 129 -26.11 -23.13 34.96
N ALA A 130 -27.24 -22.46 35.18
CA ALA A 130 -27.61 -21.23 34.46
C ALA A 130 -26.61 -20.10 34.72
N GLN A 131 -26.14 -19.94 35.97
CA GLN A 131 -25.13 -18.95 36.35
C GLN A 131 -23.74 -19.24 35.75
N GLN A 132 -23.32 -20.50 35.67
CA GLN A 132 -22.07 -20.88 35.01
C GLN A 132 -22.12 -20.56 33.50
N GLU A 133 -23.21 -20.92 32.82
CA GLU A 133 -23.36 -20.63 31.38
C GLU A 133 -23.55 -19.12 31.13
N ALA A 134 -24.22 -18.38 32.02
CA ALA A 134 -24.32 -16.91 31.95
C ALA A 134 -22.95 -16.22 32.11
N ARG A 135 -22.10 -16.69 33.04
CA ARG A 135 -20.71 -16.20 33.20
C ARG A 135 -19.87 -16.49 31.96
N LYS A 136 -19.91 -17.72 31.44
CA LYS A 136 -19.21 -18.13 30.22
C LYS A 136 -19.64 -17.31 28.99
N GLN A 137 -20.92 -16.99 28.86
CA GLN A 137 -21.43 -16.08 27.81
C GLN A 137 -20.98 -14.63 28.04
N LEU A 138 -20.87 -14.16 29.29
CA LEU A 138 -20.32 -12.84 29.61
C LEU A 138 -18.83 -12.75 29.23
N GLU A 139 -18.03 -13.77 29.56
CA GLU A 139 -16.63 -13.89 29.17
C GLU A 139 -16.46 -13.94 27.63
N GLU A 140 -17.30 -14.69 26.91
CA GLU A 140 -17.30 -14.69 25.44
C GLU A 140 -17.61 -13.29 24.87
N LYS A 141 -18.64 -12.63 25.41
CA LYS A 141 -19.03 -11.26 25.02
C LYS A 141 -17.88 -10.27 25.23
N GLU A 142 -17.20 -10.32 26.38
CA GLU A 142 -16.06 -9.43 26.67
C GLU A 142 -14.85 -9.72 25.79
N ALA A 143 -14.52 -11.00 25.55
CA ALA A 143 -13.46 -11.39 24.63
C ALA A 143 -13.74 -10.91 23.19
N LEU A 144 -14.97 -11.08 22.70
CA LEU A 144 -15.40 -10.61 21.38
C LEU A 144 -15.44 -9.09 21.28
N GLN A 145 -15.86 -8.38 22.33
CA GLN A 145 -15.82 -6.92 22.37
C GLN A 145 -14.37 -6.40 22.36
N SER A 146 -13.46 -7.06 23.08
CA SER A 146 -12.02 -6.75 23.05
C SER A 146 -11.42 -6.96 21.65
N GLN A 147 -11.80 -8.05 20.96
CA GLN A 147 -11.43 -8.29 19.55
C GLN A 147 -12.02 -7.24 18.60
N LEU A 148 -13.30 -6.87 18.75
CA LEU A 148 -13.94 -5.83 17.94
C LEU A 148 -13.26 -4.48 18.12
N ASN A 149 -12.92 -4.11 19.36
CA ASN A 149 -12.19 -2.87 19.66
C ASN A 149 -10.81 -2.84 18.99
N ARG A 150 -10.11 -3.99 18.91
CA ARG A 150 -8.84 -4.11 18.15
C ARG A 150 -9.06 -3.96 16.64
N LEU A 151 -10.06 -4.63 16.06
CA LEU A 151 -10.39 -4.52 14.62
C LEU A 151 -10.77 -3.08 14.23
N LEU A 152 -11.53 -2.39 15.08
CA LEU A 152 -11.84 -0.97 14.90
C LEU A 152 -10.56 -0.12 14.94
N GLY A 153 -9.62 -0.41 15.85
CA GLY A 153 -8.30 0.20 15.90
C GLY A 153 -7.51 0.02 14.59
N ASP A 154 -7.32 -1.24 14.15
CA ASP A 154 -6.65 -1.59 12.90
C ASP A 154 -7.28 -0.87 11.69
N ARG A 155 -8.62 -0.86 11.60
CA ARG A 155 -9.33 -0.14 10.52
C ARG A 155 -9.02 1.35 10.53
N ASN A 156 -8.99 1.98 11.70
CA ASN A 156 -8.70 3.41 11.82
C ASN A 156 -7.24 3.72 11.39
N GLU A 157 -6.28 2.81 11.62
CA GLU A 157 -4.93 2.93 11.02
C GLU A 157 -4.96 2.87 9.48
N LEU A 158 -5.82 2.04 8.89
CA LEU A 158 -5.96 1.94 7.43
C LEU A 158 -6.63 3.18 6.82
N TYR A 159 -7.61 3.79 7.50
CA TYR A 159 -8.15 5.11 7.12
C TYR A 159 -7.06 6.19 7.12
N LEU A 160 -6.24 6.24 8.16
CA LEU A 160 -5.08 7.13 8.22
C LEU A 160 -4.09 6.83 7.09
N GLU A 161 -3.75 5.57 6.84
CA GLU A 161 -2.79 5.23 5.79
C GLU A 161 -3.33 5.60 4.39
N LEU A 162 -4.63 5.40 4.13
CA LEU A 162 -5.30 5.86 2.91
C LEU A 162 -5.29 7.39 2.79
N LEU A 163 -5.70 8.11 3.84
CA LEU A 163 -5.66 9.58 3.89
C LEU A 163 -4.27 10.12 3.51
N LEU A 164 -3.22 9.64 4.18
CA LEU A 164 -1.85 10.10 3.94
C LEU A 164 -1.36 9.75 2.52
N ALA A 165 -1.81 8.62 1.96
CA ALA A 165 -1.38 8.17 0.64
C ALA A 165 -2.18 8.83 -0.50
N TYR A 166 -3.46 9.17 -0.32
CA TYR A 166 -4.24 10.02 -1.23
C TYR A 166 -3.68 11.45 -1.27
N ILE A 167 -3.30 12.03 -0.12
CA ILE A 167 -2.55 13.29 -0.07
C ILE A 167 -1.23 13.16 -0.85
N ALA A 168 -0.49 12.05 -0.70
CA ALA A 168 0.76 11.86 -1.41
C ALA A 168 0.61 11.85 -2.95
N ILE A 169 -0.49 11.33 -3.51
CA ILE A 169 -0.76 11.39 -4.97
C ILE A 169 -1.47 12.68 -5.41
N GLY A 170 -2.11 13.42 -4.50
CA GLY A 170 -2.87 14.64 -4.81
C GLY A 170 -4.35 14.41 -5.14
N ASP A 171 -4.89 13.24 -4.83
CA ASP A 171 -6.33 12.97 -4.90
C ASP A 171 -7.02 13.61 -3.68
N THR A 172 -7.22 14.93 -3.80
CA THR A 172 -7.83 15.75 -2.76
C THR A 172 -9.26 15.29 -2.40
N PRO A 173 -10.15 14.92 -3.35
CA PRO A 173 -11.46 14.37 -3.02
C PRO A 173 -11.43 13.12 -2.14
N GLN A 174 -10.60 12.12 -2.47
CA GLN A 174 -10.50 10.92 -1.63
C GLN A 174 -9.80 11.22 -0.30
N ALA A 175 -8.79 12.09 -0.28
CA ALA A 175 -8.18 12.54 0.96
C ALA A 175 -9.20 13.20 1.90
N ILE A 176 -10.09 14.06 1.41
CA ILE A 176 -11.16 14.66 2.23
C ILE A 176 -12.11 13.59 2.78
N LYS A 177 -12.52 12.62 1.97
CA LYS A 177 -13.36 11.49 2.42
C LYS A 177 -12.71 10.73 3.58
N TYR A 178 -11.44 10.33 3.45
CA TYR A 178 -10.76 9.59 4.53
C TYR A 178 -10.38 10.46 5.73
N TYR A 179 -10.26 11.78 5.57
CA TYR A 179 -10.17 12.73 6.68
C TYR A 179 -11.49 12.81 7.47
N GLN A 180 -12.63 12.82 6.78
CA GLN A 180 -13.97 12.85 7.40
C GLN A 180 -14.37 11.51 8.06
N LEU A 181 -13.88 10.39 7.54
CA LEU A 181 -14.10 9.05 8.12
C LEU A 181 -13.16 8.73 9.30
N TYR A 182 -12.15 9.56 9.56
CA TYR A 182 -11.21 9.33 10.65
C TYR A 182 -11.83 9.70 12.03
N PRO A 183 -11.67 8.88 13.10
CA PRO A 183 -12.47 9.07 14.31
C PRO A 183 -12.17 10.36 15.08
N SER A 184 -13.22 11.14 15.34
CA SER A 184 -13.19 12.38 16.15
C SER A 184 -12.68 12.20 17.59
N SER A 185 -12.66 10.96 18.10
CA SER A 185 -12.06 10.62 19.39
C SER A 185 -10.52 10.70 19.40
N THR A 186 -9.89 10.79 18.23
CA THR A 186 -8.44 11.05 18.13
C THR A 186 -8.16 12.54 18.18
N SER A 187 -7.33 12.97 19.14
CA SER A 187 -6.89 14.37 19.27
C SER A 187 -6.35 14.93 17.94
N ALA A 188 -6.99 15.97 17.41
CA ALA A 188 -6.70 16.55 16.10
C ALA A 188 -5.22 16.93 15.92
N ASP A 189 -4.55 17.42 16.97
CA ASP A 189 -3.11 17.70 17.00
C ASP A 189 -2.24 16.54 16.51
N LYS A 190 -2.56 15.30 16.92
CA LYS A 190 -1.81 14.10 16.54
C LYS A 190 -2.03 13.79 15.06
N LEU A 191 -3.27 13.89 14.58
CA LEU A 191 -3.63 13.70 13.18
C LEU A 191 -2.93 14.74 12.29
N HIS A 192 -3.05 16.03 12.60
CA HIS A 192 -2.44 17.11 11.82
C HIS A 192 -0.91 17.03 11.85
N ALA A 193 -0.30 16.67 12.98
CA ALA A 193 1.13 16.40 13.06
C ALA A 193 1.54 15.20 12.18
N GLN A 194 0.76 14.12 12.13
CA GLN A 194 1.01 12.97 11.26
C GLN A 194 0.86 13.30 9.78
N ILE A 195 -0.18 14.08 9.41
CA ILE A 195 -0.40 14.60 8.06
C ILE A 195 0.83 15.37 7.57
N VAL A 196 1.27 16.40 8.31
CA VAL A 196 2.42 17.21 7.91
C VAL A 196 3.72 16.41 7.94
N ARG A 197 3.94 15.54 8.94
CA ARG A 197 5.13 14.66 8.99
C ARG A 197 5.17 13.65 7.84
N SER A 198 4.04 13.26 7.25
CA SER A 198 3.99 12.26 6.18
C SER A 198 4.73 12.70 4.92
N VAL A 199 4.59 13.98 4.55
CA VAL A 199 5.26 14.66 3.43
C VAL A 199 6.78 14.47 3.49
N TYR A 200 7.35 14.54 4.68
CA TYR A 200 8.80 14.50 4.87
C TYR A 200 9.40 13.09 4.95
N ARG A 201 8.57 12.03 4.98
CA ARG A 201 9.03 10.62 5.09
C ARG A 201 9.88 10.14 3.90
N VAL A 202 9.81 10.77 2.73
CA VAL A 202 10.59 10.37 1.54
C VAL A 202 11.21 11.59 0.86
N ALA A 203 12.52 11.78 1.06
CA ALA A 203 13.28 12.94 0.56
C ALA A 203 13.08 13.25 -0.93
N LYS A 204 12.96 12.22 -1.78
CA LYS A 204 12.84 12.37 -3.25
C LYS A 204 11.59 13.14 -3.71
N TYR A 205 10.50 13.15 -2.92
CA TYR A 205 9.20 13.65 -3.35
C TYR A 205 8.60 14.75 -2.45
N GLN A 206 9.36 15.25 -1.46
CA GLN A 206 8.86 16.19 -0.44
C GLN A 206 8.18 17.42 -1.05
N ASP A 207 8.75 18.01 -2.10
CA ASP A 207 8.19 19.20 -2.75
C ASP A 207 6.82 18.94 -3.41
N GLN A 208 6.67 17.81 -4.12
CA GLN A 208 5.39 17.46 -4.75
C GLN A 208 4.35 17.07 -3.69
N TRP A 209 4.74 16.32 -2.66
CA TRP A 209 3.85 15.95 -1.57
C TRP A 209 3.44 17.16 -0.73
N LEU A 210 4.30 18.18 -0.59
CA LEU A 210 3.97 19.45 0.05
C LEU A 210 2.99 20.27 -0.79
N LEU A 211 3.17 20.35 -2.12
CA LEU A 211 2.22 21.00 -3.02
C LEU A 211 0.84 20.30 -3.00
N ASN A 212 0.83 18.97 -2.98
CA ASN A 212 -0.41 18.18 -2.87
C ASN A 212 -1.09 18.39 -1.50
N LEU A 213 -0.31 18.45 -0.41
CA LEU A 213 -0.82 18.78 0.93
C LEU A 213 -1.45 20.18 0.97
N VAL A 214 -0.85 21.19 0.34
CA VAL A 214 -1.45 22.54 0.25
C VAL A 214 -2.78 22.50 -0.50
N GLN A 215 -2.90 21.73 -1.58
CA GLN A 215 -4.17 21.55 -2.29
C GLN A 215 -5.24 20.89 -1.40
N PHE A 216 -4.88 19.86 -0.64
CA PHE A 216 -5.75 19.25 0.36
C PHE A 216 -6.20 20.26 1.44
N VAL A 217 -5.27 21.00 2.05
CA VAL A 217 -5.57 21.99 3.10
C VAL A 217 -6.57 23.04 2.60
N ARG A 218 -6.39 23.57 1.38
CA ARG A 218 -7.30 24.56 0.79
C ARG A 218 -8.72 24.04 0.58
N ALA A 219 -8.87 22.76 0.27
CA ALA A 219 -10.17 22.14 0.00
C ALA A 219 -10.92 21.67 1.27
N LEU A 220 -10.32 21.80 2.47
CA LEU A 220 -11.03 21.67 3.73
C LEU A 220 -12.02 22.85 3.93
N SER A 221 -13.09 22.62 4.70
CA SER A 221 -14.08 23.67 5.03
C SER A 221 -13.68 24.53 6.22
N ALA A 222 -13.12 23.94 7.28
CA ALA A 222 -12.91 24.60 8.57
C ALA A 222 -11.64 25.48 8.61
N THR A 223 -11.80 26.78 8.90
CA THR A 223 -10.71 27.76 8.98
C THR A 223 -9.66 27.45 10.05
N GLU A 224 -10.07 26.95 11.22
CA GLU A 224 -9.13 26.59 12.29
C GLU A 224 -8.25 25.39 11.91
N THR A 225 -8.84 24.39 11.24
CA THR A 225 -8.10 23.25 10.69
C THR A 225 -7.09 23.71 9.63
N LYS A 226 -7.47 24.67 8.76
CA LYS A 226 -6.54 25.30 7.81
C LYS A 226 -5.40 26.02 8.54
N LEU A 227 -5.70 26.85 9.53
CA LEU A 227 -4.71 27.61 10.30
C LEU A 227 -3.69 26.70 10.98
N ASP A 228 -4.14 25.65 11.65
CA ASP A 228 -3.24 24.71 12.33
C ASP A 228 -2.34 23.93 11.35
N LEU A 229 -2.92 23.40 10.26
CA LEU A 229 -2.14 22.72 9.23
C LEU A 229 -1.13 23.67 8.57
N TYR A 230 -1.51 24.91 8.25
CA TYR A 230 -0.57 25.91 7.72
C TYR A 230 0.52 26.31 8.72
N ARG A 231 0.21 26.44 10.02
CA ARG A 231 1.20 26.68 11.09
C ARG A 231 2.24 25.55 11.15
N ARG A 232 1.80 24.29 11.14
CA ARG A 232 2.68 23.10 11.12
C ARG A 232 3.49 23.01 9.81
N ILE A 233 2.89 23.34 8.67
CA ILE A 233 3.57 23.40 7.36
C ILE A 233 4.68 24.46 7.38
N LYS A 234 4.40 25.69 7.85
CA LYS A 234 5.39 26.78 7.96
C LYS A 234 6.60 26.31 8.78
N VAL A 235 6.37 25.72 9.95
CA VAL A 235 7.44 25.23 10.85
C VAL A 235 8.35 24.20 10.16
N GLU A 236 7.81 23.29 9.34
CA GLU A 236 8.64 22.33 8.61
C GLU A 236 9.35 22.94 7.38
N ILE A 237 8.74 23.90 6.68
CA ILE A 237 9.39 24.63 5.58
C ILE A 237 10.58 25.45 6.09
N LEU A 238 10.40 26.23 7.17
CA LEU A 238 11.44 27.11 7.70
C LEU A 238 12.69 26.34 8.17
N LYS A 239 12.54 25.07 8.61
CA LYS A 239 13.66 24.16 8.95
C LYS A 239 14.49 23.70 7.75
N ARG A 240 14.00 23.88 6.51
CA ARG A 240 14.59 23.31 5.29
C ARG A 240 14.93 24.41 4.28
N PRO A 241 16.17 24.93 4.25
CA PRO A 241 16.57 26.01 3.34
C PRO A 241 16.23 25.76 1.87
N SER A 242 16.34 24.51 1.39
CA SER A 242 15.97 24.10 0.04
C SER A 242 14.48 24.31 -0.32
N GLN A 243 13.60 24.39 0.67
CA GLN A 243 12.16 24.63 0.50
C GLN A 243 11.77 26.05 0.90
N ARG A 244 12.31 26.54 2.03
CA ARG A 244 12.17 27.93 2.51
C ARG A 244 12.54 28.95 1.44
N ASP A 245 13.61 28.68 0.70
CA ASP A 245 14.17 29.60 -0.28
C ASP A 245 13.76 29.21 -1.72
N SER A 246 12.62 28.54 -1.94
CA SER A 246 12.21 28.08 -3.28
C SER A 246 10.75 28.39 -3.61
N SER A 247 10.38 28.14 -4.87
CA SER A 247 9.01 28.30 -5.36
C SER A 247 7.95 27.53 -4.57
N VAL A 248 8.32 26.50 -3.80
CA VAL A 248 7.35 25.74 -2.98
C VAL A 248 6.86 26.58 -1.80
N ALA A 249 7.75 27.30 -1.10
CA ALA A 249 7.35 28.25 -0.07
C ALA A 249 6.51 29.41 -0.64
N ALA A 250 6.79 29.87 -1.86
CA ALA A 250 5.94 30.86 -2.54
C ALA A 250 4.52 30.32 -2.82
N VAL A 251 4.35 29.08 -3.28
CA VAL A 251 3.00 28.47 -3.44
C VAL A 251 2.29 28.37 -2.10
N VAL A 252 2.99 27.97 -1.03
CA VAL A 252 2.41 27.85 0.32
C VAL A 252 1.94 29.21 0.83
N ALA A 253 2.81 30.23 0.79
CA ALA A 253 2.48 31.58 1.24
C ALA A 253 1.31 32.19 0.44
N LEU A 254 1.34 32.11 -0.89
CA LEU A 254 0.28 32.66 -1.73
C LEU A 254 -1.03 31.85 -1.64
N SER A 255 -0.95 30.57 -1.26
CA SER A 255 -2.14 29.79 -0.87
C SER A 255 -2.72 30.28 0.45
N ILE A 256 -1.90 30.63 1.44
CA ILE A 256 -2.38 31.26 2.69
C ILE A 256 -3.03 32.62 2.38
N LYS A 257 -2.38 33.46 1.55
CA LYS A 257 -2.87 34.79 1.15
C LYS A 257 -4.22 34.74 0.41
N ALA A 258 -4.42 33.72 -0.43
CA ALA A 258 -5.67 33.52 -1.17
C ALA A 258 -6.85 33.07 -0.29
N GLU A 259 -6.59 32.47 0.87
CA GLU A 259 -7.61 32.01 1.83
C GLU A 259 -7.90 33.16 2.81
N ALA A 260 -8.70 34.15 2.39
CA ALA A 260 -8.87 35.42 3.11
C ALA A 260 -9.15 35.29 4.63
N ALA A 261 -10.00 34.33 5.04
CA ALA A 261 -10.31 34.08 6.46
C ALA A 261 -9.13 33.50 7.27
N VAL A 262 -8.20 32.81 6.62
CA VAL A 262 -6.92 32.34 7.21
C VAL A 262 -5.95 33.52 7.31
N HIS A 263 -5.79 34.27 6.21
CA HIS A 263 -4.88 35.41 6.15
C HIS A 263 -5.24 36.50 7.17
N ALA A 264 -6.53 36.82 7.34
CA ALA A 264 -6.99 37.84 8.29
C ALA A 264 -6.76 37.44 9.76
N LYS A 265 -6.80 36.13 10.09
CA LYS A 265 -6.57 35.63 11.45
C LYS A 265 -5.09 35.50 11.81
N ASP A 266 -4.21 35.30 10.85
CA ASP A 266 -2.77 35.14 11.10
C ASP A 266 -1.92 35.66 9.90
N PRO A 267 -1.80 37.00 9.71
CA PRO A 267 -1.06 37.58 8.59
C PRO A 267 0.42 37.15 8.53
N LYS A 268 1.01 36.89 9.71
CA LYS A 268 2.40 36.46 9.85
C LYS A 268 2.67 35.11 9.18
N LEU A 269 1.67 34.25 8.98
CA LEU A 269 1.81 33.03 8.18
C LEU A 269 2.19 33.30 6.73
N TYR A 270 1.65 34.36 6.11
CA TYR A 270 2.07 34.79 4.78
C TYR A 270 3.48 35.39 4.84
N GLU A 271 3.66 36.41 5.67
CA GLU A 271 4.87 37.26 5.72
C GLU A 271 6.14 36.46 6.01
N GLU A 272 6.13 35.62 7.05
CA GLU A 272 7.30 34.82 7.43
C GLU A 272 7.65 33.75 6.39
N THR A 273 6.65 33.22 5.67
CA THR A 273 6.85 32.18 4.66
C THR A 273 7.35 32.76 3.33
N ILE A 274 6.88 33.94 2.91
CA ILE A 274 7.25 34.54 1.62
C ILE A 274 8.58 35.30 1.66
N LYS A 275 8.91 35.94 2.79
CA LYS A 275 10.02 36.91 2.94
C LYS A 275 11.39 36.39 2.48
N ALA A 276 11.68 35.11 2.71
CA ALA A 276 12.92 34.48 2.26
C ALA A 276 12.97 34.32 0.73
N VAL A 277 11.86 33.89 0.13
CA VAL A 277 11.73 33.69 -1.33
C VAL A 277 11.74 35.03 -2.06
N GLU A 278 10.95 36.00 -1.61
CA GLU A 278 10.91 37.35 -2.20
C GLU A 278 12.29 38.02 -2.19
N LYS A 279 13.01 37.94 -1.06
CA LYS A 279 14.39 38.46 -0.97
C LYS A 279 15.31 37.77 -1.98
N ARG A 280 15.33 36.43 -1.99
CA ARG A 280 16.18 35.64 -2.91
C ARG A 280 15.86 35.94 -4.38
N TRP A 281 14.57 36.02 -4.74
CA TRP A 281 14.17 36.31 -6.11
C TRP A 281 14.53 37.74 -6.51
N LYS A 282 14.31 38.74 -5.65
CA LYS A 282 14.85 40.11 -5.86
C LYS A 282 16.37 40.09 -6.08
N ASP A 283 17.13 39.44 -5.19
CA ASP A 283 18.58 39.28 -5.31
C ASP A 283 18.99 38.61 -6.65
N GLN A 284 18.25 37.59 -7.11
CA GLN A 284 18.49 36.96 -8.42
C GLN A 284 18.18 37.90 -9.60
N LEU A 285 17.03 38.60 -9.58
CA LEU A 285 16.61 39.52 -10.64
C LEU A 285 17.60 40.68 -10.80
N TYR A 286 18.03 41.29 -9.69
CA TYR A 286 19.00 42.40 -9.68
C TYR A 286 20.36 42.01 -10.28
N ASN A 287 20.75 40.73 -10.16
CA ASN A 287 22.00 40.20 -10.73
C ASN A 287 21.87 39.73 -12.20
N GLY A 288 20.65 39.70 -12.75
CA GLY A 288 20.38 39.22 -14.11
C GLY A 288 20.12 37.72 -14.23
N ASN A 289 19.73 37.04 -13.14
CA ASN A 289 19.32 35.63 -13.17
C ASN A 289 17.79 35.51 -13.06
N PHE A 290 17.14 35.12 -14.15
CA PHE A 290 15.67 35.09 -14.22
C PHE A 290 15.09 33.66 -14.16
N GLN A 291 15.92 32.61 -14.19
CA GLN A 291 15.45 31.26 -14.51
C GLN A 291 14.42 30.70 -13.52
N GLU A 292 14.57 30.98 -12.23
CA GLU A 292 13.67 30.48 -11.19
C GLU A 292 12.31 31.19 -11.25
N VAL A 293 12.33 32.53 -11.29
CA VAL A 293 11.13 33.37 -11.37
C VAL A 293 10.36 33.13 -12.67
N VAL A 294 11.05 32.97 -13.81
CA VAL A 294 10.41 32.65 -15.11
C VAL A 294 9.82 31.24 -15.13
N GLN A 295 10.43 30.26 -14.46
CA GLN A 295 9.83 28.94 -14.29
C GLN A 295 8.58 29.01 -13.40
N PHE A 296 8.60 29.83 -12.35
CA PHE A 296 7.42 30.06 -11.51
C PHE A 296 6.29 30.74 -12.29
N ALA A 297 6.57 31.86 -12.97
CA ALA A 297 5.61 32.59 -13.81
C ALA A 297 4.96 31.73 -14.91
N ARG A 298 5.68 30.70 -15.40
CA ARG A 298 5.18 29.73 -16.38
C ARG A 298 4.33 28.62 -15.76
N ARG A 299 4.69 28.14 -14.56
CA ARG A 299 4.00 27.02 -13.88
C ARG A 299 2.81 27.46 -13.04
N GLN A 300 2.83 28.69 -12.53
CA GLN A 300 1.90 29.23 -11.54
C GLN A 300 1.51 30.69 -11.85
N PRO A 301 0.97 31.00 -13.06
CA PRO A 301 0.76 32.38 -13.51
C PRO A 301 -0.10 33.22 -12.56
N LYS A 302 -1.23 32.67 -12.05
CA LYS A 302 -2.13 33.34 -11.09
C LYS A 302 -1.50 33.63 -9.72
N PHE A 303 -0.44 32.91 -9.36
CA PHE A 303 0.32 33.19 -8.13
C PHE A 303 1.46 34.18 -8.41
N TYR A 304 2.12 34.06 -9.57
CA TYR A 304 3.10 35.07 -10.01
C TYR A 304 2.49 36.47 -10.14
N GLU A 305 1.25 36.58 -10.64
CA GLU A 305 0.48 37.83 -10.73
C GLU A 305 0.44 38.60 -9.39
N GLN A 306 0.30 37.89 -8.26
CA GLN A 306 0.26 38.48 -6.92
C GLN A 306 1.63 38.98 -6.40
N LEU A 307 2.72 38.58 -7.06
CA LEU A 307 4.10 38.98 -6.77
C LEU A 307 4.71 39.90 -7.83
N GLN A 308 4.12 40.01 -9.02
CA GLN A 308 4.77 40.63 -10.19
C GLN A 308 5.21 42.08 -9.92
N THR A 309 4.38 42.86 -9.23
CA THR A 309 4.69 44.24 -8.84
C THR A 309 5.81 44.31 -7.80
N ALA A 310 5.80 43.40 -6.82
CA ALA A 310 6.84 43.33 -5.78
C ALA A 310 8.21 42.91 -6.34
N LEU A 311 8.22 41.97 -7.30
CA LEU A 311 9.42 41.47 -7.97
C LEU A 311 9.96 42.44 -9.03
N ALA A 312 9.07 43.16 -9.74
CA ALA A 312 9.45 44.25 -10.64
C ALA A 312 9.89 45.52 -9.88
N THR A 313 9.75 45.56 -8.55
CA THR A 313 10.19 46.69 -7.72
C THR A 313 11.61 46.48 -7.19
N ILE A 314 12.49 47.43 -7.50
CA ILE A 314 13.82 47.55 -6.90
C ILE A 314 13.67 48.22 -5.52
N ASP A 315 14.32 47.70 -4.49
CA ASP A 315 14.33 48.33 -3.17
C ASP A 315 15.08 49.68 -3.22
N ALA A 316 14.57 50.72 -2.53
CA ALA A 316 15.08 52.09 -2.68
C ALA A 316 16.60 52.22 -2.41
N SER A 317 17.10 51.58 -1.36
CA SER A 317 18.52 51.53 -1.00
C SER A 317 19.43 50.83 -2.02
N ARG A 318 18.86 50.04 -2.94
CA ARG A 318 19.60 49.32 -3.98
C ARG A 318 19.49 49.97 -5.36
N TRP A 319 18.63 50.97 -5.55
CA TRP A 319 18.34 51.57 -6.86
C TRP A 319 19.59 51.98 -7.65
N VAL A 320 20.59 52.57 -6.98
CA VAL A 320 21.87 53.00 -7.57
C VAL A 320 22.87 51.83 -7.75
N GLN A 321 22.68 50.72 -7.02
CA GLN A 321 23.57 49.56 -7.01
C GLN A 321 23.17 48.46 -8.01
N VAL A 322 21.88 48.40 -8.41
CA VAL A 322 21.40 47.39 -9.36
C VAL A 322 21.96 47.67 -10.76
N ASN A 323 22.44 46.61 -11.43
CA ASN A 323 22.74 46.67 -12.86
C ASN A 323 21.42 46.78 -13.63
N PHE A 324 20.97 48.02 -13.87
CA PHE A 324 19.66 48.29 -14.47
C PHE A 324 19.53 47.70 -15.88
N ASP A 325 20.60 47.66 -16.67
CA ASP A 325 20.62 47.05 -18.02
C ASP A 325 20.20 45.57 -17.98
N ARG A 326 20.77 44.82 -17.03
CA ARG A 326 20.36 43.43 -16.78
C ARG A 326 18.92 43.40 -16.27
N PHE A 327 18.59 44.17 -15.23
CA PHE A 327 17.26 44.12 -14.61
C PHE A 327 16.12 44.45 -15.58
N VAL A 328 16.26 45.48 -16.43
CA VAL A 328 15.21 45.87 -17.39
C VAL A 328 14.98 44.85 -18.51
N SER A 329 15.88 43.87 -18.69
CA SER A 329 15.66 42.71 -19.58
C SER A 329 14.80 41.60 -18.96
N TYR A 330 14.56 41.61 -17.65
CA TYR A 330 13.74 40.62 -16.95
C TYR A 330 12.33 40.42 -17.55
N PRO A 331 11.53 41.49 -17.84
CA PRO A 331 10.19 41.32 -18.37
C PRO A 331 10.16 40.55 -19.69
N ASN A 332 11.17 40.71 -20.55
CA ASN A 332 11.28 39.98 -21.81
C ASN A 332 11.61 38.48 -21.66
N SER A 333 11.92 38.04 -20.44
CA SER A 333 12.07 36.62 -20.11
C SER A 333 10.75 35.97 -19.66
N LEU A 334 9.72 36.75 -19.32
CA LEU A 334 8.43 36.24 -18.83
C LEU A 334 7.59 35.60 -19.97
N PRO A 335 6.80 34.54 -19.68
CA PRO A 335 6.12 33.75 -20.71
C PRO A 335 4.86 34.40 -21.30
N GLN A 336 4.10 35.21 -20.55
CA GLN A 336 2.82 35.78 -21.00
C GLN A 336 2.90 37.29 -21.23
N ALA A 337 2.18 37.81 -22.24
CA ALA A 337 2.20 39.22 -22.61
C ALA A 337 1.85 40.16 -21.43
N GLU A 338 0.75 39.86 -20.73
CA GLU A 338 0.27 40.61 -19.56
C GLU A 338 1.35 40.73 -18.47
N GLN A 339 2.06 39.64 -18.17
CA GLN A 339 3.16 39.61 -17.22
C GLN A 339 4.35 40.49 -17.64
N ARG A 340 4.65 40.60 -18.95
CA ARG A 340 5.68 41.51 -19.48
C ARG A 340 5.25 42.96 -19.29
N LEU A 341 4.02 43.28 -19.72
CA LEU A 341 3.45 44.62 -19.68
C LEU A 341 3.41 45.17 -18.25
N ALA A 342 2.88 44.39 -17.29
CA ALA A 342 2.78 44.79 -15.89
C ALA A 342 4.17 45.08 -15.28
N ALA A 343 5.17 44.25 -15.58
CA ALA A 343 6.53 44.48 -15.12
C ALA A 343 7.17 45.71 -15.77
N PHE A 344 6.97 45.97 -17.07
CA PHE A 344 7.44 47.20 -17.73
C PHE A 344 6.75 48.47 -17.21
N GLN A 345 5.44 48.42 -16.95
CA GLN A 345 4.70 49.51 -16.32
C GLN A 345 5.28 49.85 -14.95
N GLN A 346 5.52 48.83 -14.10
CA GLN A 346 6.10 49.04 -12.77
C GLN A 346 7.55 49.55 -12.82
N ILE A 347 8.35 49.13 -13.80
CA ILE A 347 9.69 49.69 -14.03
C ILE A 347 9.60 51.17 -14.41
N MET A 348 8.71 51.55 -15.34
CA MET A 348 8.56 52.94 -15.76
C MET A 348 8.10 53.85 -14.62
N ASN A 349 7.16 53.40 -13.77
CA ASN A 349 6.72 54.14 -12.59
C ASN A 349 7.90 54.45 -11.65
N GLN A 350 8.77 53.48 -11.38
CA GLN A 350 9.95 53.70 -10.53
C GLN A 350 10.98 54.66 -11.14
N ILE A 351 11.19 54.65 -12.46
CA ILE A 351 12.06 55.66 -13.11
C ILE A 351 11.49 57.07 -12.86
N ARG A 352 10.16 57.23 -12.89
CA ARG A 352 9.46 58.50 -12.69
C ARG A 352 9.54 58.98 -11.25
N GLU A 353 9.33 58.08 -10.29
CA GLU A 353 9.40 58.35 -8.85
C GLU A 353 10.82 58.74 -8.41
N ARG A 354 11.86 58.09 -8.96
CA ARG A 354 13.21 58.12 -8.38
C ARG A 354 14.23 58.91 -9.19
N ASN A 355 14.10 58.91 -10.53
CA ASN A 355 15.09 59.47 -11.45
C ASN A 355 14.49 60.56 -12.36
N LYS A 356 13.42 61.27 -11.95
CA LYS A 356 12.72 62.25 -12.81
C LYS A 356 13.66 63.16 -13.61
N ASN A 357 14.69 63.70 -12.96
CA ASN A 357 15.66 64.63 -13.55
C ASN A 357 16.93 63.96 -14.14
N ASN A 358 17.12 62.64 -13.97
CA ASN A 358 18.26 61.88 -14.51
C ASN A 358 17.83 60.49 -15.03
N SER A 359 16.71 60.50 -15.76
CA SER A 359 16.02 59.30 -16.27
C SER A 359 16.62 58.80 -17.59
N HIS A 360 17.36 59.64 -18.32
CA HIS A 360 17.75 59.44 -19.72
C HIS A 360 18.33 58.04 -20.02
N LYS A 361 19.41 57.62 -19.34
CA LYS A 361 20.03 56.29 -19.53
C LYS A 361 19.07 55.12 -19.27
N HIS A 362 18.20 55.25 -18.27
CA HIS A 362 17.21 54.24 -17.90
C HIS A 362 16.11 54.12 -18.96
N LEU A 363 15.71 55.25 -19.58
CA LEU A 363 14.72 55.30 -20.65
C LEU A 363 15.28 54.76 -21.98
N VAL A 364 16.54 55.03 -22.32
CA VAL A 364 17.24 54.38 -23.45
C VAL A 364 17.17 52.85 -23.31
N GLN A 365 17.55 52.33 -22.14
CA GLN A 365 17.55 50.89 -21.88
C GLN A 365 16.13 50.28 -21.84
N LEU A 366 15.14 51.00 -21.29
CA LEU A 366 13.74 50.58 -21.32
C LEU A 366 13.18 50.54 -22.75
N ALA A 367 13.50 51.53 -23.60
CA ALA A 367 13.05 51.56 -24.99
C ALA A 367 13.57 50.34 -25.79
N LYS A 368 14.85 49.97 -25.60
CA LYS A 368 15.48 48.75 -26.16
C LYS A 368 14.68 47.48 -25.86
N GLN A 369 14.11 47.39 -24.65
CA GLN A 369 13.38 46.22 -24.20
C GLN A 369 11.91 46.23 -24.66
N LEU A 370 11.29 47.39 -24.83
CA LEU A 370 9.94 47.49 -25.40
C LEU A 370 9.89 47.14 -26.90
N ASP A 371 10.97 47.40 -27.65
CA ASP A 371 11.16 46.95 -29.06
C ASP A 371 11.23 45.40 -29.17
N ILE A 372 11.89 44.75 -28.21
CA ILE A 372 11.89 43.28 -28.08
C ILE A 372 10.50 42.75 -27.67
N TYR A 373 9.73 43.51 -26.89
CA TYR A 373 8.37 43.14 -26.50
C TYR A 373 7.36 43.28 -27.66
N GLU A 374 7.43 44.35 -28.47
CA GLU A 374 6.67 44.46 -29.72
C GLU A 374 7.01 43.31 -30.69
N THR A 375 8.30 42.99 -30.82
CA THR A 375 8.79 41.83 -31.58
C THR A 375 8.25 40.50 -31.04
N PHE A 376 7.89 40.42 -29.75
CA PHE A 376 7.21 39.26 -29.17
C PHE A 376 5.71 39.27 -29.51
N LEU A 377 4.98 40.37 -29.27
CA LEU A 377 3.53 40.49 -29.54
C LEU A 377 3.17 40.21 -31.00
N THR A 378 3.95 40.74 -31.93
CA THR A 378 3.78 40.50 -33.37
C THR A 378 4.01 39.03 -33.75
N LYS A 379 5.01 38.36 -33.17
CA LYS A 379 5.28 36.93 -33.39
C LYS A 379 4.24 36.01 -32.76
N THR A 380 3.67 36.38 -31.61
CA THR A 380 2.63 35.58 -30.93
C THR A 380 1.22 35.86 -31.45
N LYS A 381 1.04 36.83 -32.36
CA LYS A 381 -0.27 37.34 -32.82
C LYS A 381 -1.18 37.75 -31.65
N ALA A 382 -0.60 38.45 -30.67
CA ALA A 382 -1.33 38.89 -29.48
C ALA A 382 -2.47 39.88 -29.80
N ASP A 383 -3.52 39.88 -28.99
CA ASP A 383 -4.72 40.68 -29.22
C ASP A 383 -4.44 42.18 -29.36
N ARG A 384 -5.30 42.87 -30.13
CA ARG A 384 -5.25 44.33 -30.35
C ARG A 384 -5.14 45.13 -29.04
N LYS A 385 -5.77 44.65 -27.97
CA LYS A 385 -5.68 45.17 -26.59
C LYS A 385 -4.23 45.31 -26.11
N HIS A 386 -3.40 44.28 -26.28
CA HIS A 386 -2.00 44.28 -25.84
C HIS A 386 -1.15 45.29 -26.62
N MET A 387 -1.42 45.45 -27.92
CA MET A 387 -0.77 46.48 -28.75
C MET A 387 -1.20 47.89 -28.33
N GLN A 388 -2.48 48.11 -28.02
CA GLN A 388 -2.98 49.39 -27.49
C GLN A 388 -2.32 49.74 -26.15
N GLN A 389 -2.23 48.79 -25.21
CA GLN A 389 -1.59 49.01 -23.91
C GLN A 389 -0.07 49.22 -23.99
N LEU A 390 0.60 48.66 -25.00
CA LEU A 390 2.00 48.99 -25.29
C LEU A 390 2.14 50.43 -25.83
N GLU A 391 1.21 50.87 -26.67
CA GLU A 391 1.21 52.24 -27.20
C GLU A 391 0.85 53.28 -26.13
N GLU A 392 -0.05 52.96 -25.19
CA GLU A 392 -0.27 53.74 -23.96
C GLU A 392 1.02 53.87 -23.14
N LEU A 393 1.80 52.80 -23.00
CA LEU A 393 3.09 52.84 -22.31
C LEU A 393 4.14 53.67 -23.06
N ARG A 394 4.14 53.67 -24.40
CA ARG A 394 5.01 54.51 -25.23
C ARG A 394 4.70 56.01 -25.08
N LYS A 395 3.42 56.37 -25.02
CA LYS A 395 2.95 57.75 -24.79
C LYS A 395 3.39 58.35 -23.47
N LYS A 396 3.89 57.54 -22.52
CA LYS A 396 4.47 58.00 -21.26
C LYS A 396 5.93 58.44 -21.32
N PHE A 397 6.67 58.19 -22.41
CA PHE A 397 8.07 58.64 -22.55
C PHE A 397 8.21 60.18 -22.57
N PRO A 398 7.36 60.94 -23.30
CA PRO A 398 7.36 62.41 -23.26
C PRO A 398 7.05 63.05 -21.90
N GLU A 399 6.56 62.29 -20.91
CA GLU A 399 6.35 62.81 -19.54
C GLU A 399 7.67 62.98 -18.75
N PHE A 400 8.78 62.44 -19.25
CA PHE A 400 10.11 62.54 -18.63
C PHE A 400 10.98 63.64 -19.25
N SER A 401 10.80 63.91 -20.55
CA SER A 401 11.51 64.95 -21.29
C SER A 401 10.76 65.22 -22.61
N ARG A 402 11.16 66.25 -23.38
CA ARG A 402 10.59 66.48 -24.72
C ARG A 402 10.90 65.37 -25.74
N LYS A 403 11.72 64.36 -25.41
CA LYS A 403 12.08 63.26 -26.32
C LYS A 403 10.99 62.20 -26.46
N THR A 404 10.83 61.67 -27.67
CA THR A 404 9.88 60.57 -27.96
C THR A 404 10.50 59.18 -27.74
N TYR A 405 9.65 58.15 -27.58
CA TYR A 405 10.08 56.73 -27.54
C TYR A 405 11.01 56.35 -28.71
N GLY A 406 10.73 56.86 -29.92
CA GLY A 406 11.52 56.60 -31.13
C GLY A 406 12.91 57.26 -31.15
N GLU A 407 13.19 58.22 -30.28
CA GLU A 407 14.54 58.78 -30.08
C GLU A 407 15.34 57.91 -29.10
N TYR A 408 14.75 57.59 -27.95
CA TYR A 408 15.35 56.67 -26.98
C TYR A 408 15.69 55.30 -27.59
N LEU A 409 14.84 54.78 -28.48
CA LEU A 409 15.08 53.52 -29.17
C LEU A 409 16.20 53.58 -30.21
N ARG A 410 16.39 54.71 -30.90
CA ARG A 410 17.50 54.91 -31.85
C ARG A 410 18.83 54.90 -31.11
N GLU A 411 18.90 55.64 -30.00
CA GLU A 411 20.09 55.69 -29.13
C GLU A 411 20.45 54.32 -28.56
N ALA A 412 19.45 53.52 -28.19
CA ALA A 412 19.67 52.22 -27.55
C ALA A 412 20.20 51.10 -28.46
N LYS A 413 20.23 51.31 -29.78
CA LYS A 413 20.66 50.29 -30.76
C LYS A 413 22.17 50.33 -31.06
N GLY A 414 22.93 51.21 -30.39
CA GLY A 414 24.39 51.14 -30.28
C GLY A 414 24.91 50.14 -29.24
N ASP A 415 26.14 49.68 -29.48
CA ASP A 415 27.15 49.05 -28.60
C ASP A 415 26.75 48.06 -27.50
N THR A 416 27.28 46.83 -27.58
CA THR A 416 28.02 46.13 -26.49
C THR A 416 28.52 44.74 -26.94
N MET A 417 29.72 44.35 -26.47
CA MET A 417 30.32 43.02 -26.70
C MET A 417 30.55 42.23 -25.40
N VAL A 418 30.20 40.94 -25.43
CA VAL A 418 30.99 39.81 -24.89
C VAL A 418 31.00 39.44 -23.37
N LEU A 419 30.93 38.10 -23.17
CA LEU A 419 31.29 37.23 -22.02
C LEU A 419 30.38 36.98 -20.79
N LYS A 420 30.38 35.70 -20.38
CA LYS A 420 29.84 35.07 -19.16
C LYS A 420 30.62 33.77 -18.87
N SER A 421 30.84 33.44 -17.59
CA SER A 421 31.13 32.09 -17.04
C SER A 421 31.21 32.15 -15.49
N SER A 422 31.14 31.10 -14.68
CA SER A 422 30.51 29.75 -14.74
C SER A 422 30.44 29.18 -13.29
N ILE A 423 29.95 27.95 -13.05
CA ILE A 423 29.54 27.43 -11.71
C ILE A 423 30.02 25.95 -11.49
N PHE A 424 29.67 25.32 -10.34
CA PHE A 424 29.63 23.86 -9.98
C PHE A 424 30.89 23.24 -9.27
N LEU A 425 30.89 22.15 -8.42
CA LEU A 425 29.90 21.10 -7.96
C LEU A 425 30.34 20.28 -6.68
N LEU A 426 29.42 19.46 -6.09
CA LEU A 426 29.56 18.15 -5.33
C LEU A 426 30.33 18.02 -3.98
N GLY A 427 30.20 16.95 -3.15
CA GLY A 427 29.17 15.85 -3.04
C GLY A 427 29.62 14.45 -2.45
N LEU A 428 28.66 13.62 -1.94
CA LEU A 428 28.67 12.13 -1.64
C LEU A 428 29.43 11.54 -0.38
N ALA A 429 29.25 10.29 0.15
CA ALA A 429 28.12 9.29 0.26
C ALA A 429 28.43 7.93 1.03
N LEU A 430 27.40 7.04 1.25
CA LEU A 430 27.39 5.54 1.56
C LEU A 430 27.90 5.04 2.96
N LEU A 431 27.80 3.78 3.50
CA LEU A 431 26.93 2.52 3.54
C LEU A 431 27.35 1.68 4.82
N PHE A 432 26.97 0.45 5.29
CA PHE A 432 26.14 -0.80 5.02
C PHE A 432 25.62 -1.36 6.42
N ALA A 433 25.01 -2.53 6.78
CA ALA A 433 24.73 -3.94 6.33
C ALA A 433 25.78 -5.06 6.68
N ARG A 434 25.52 -6.35 7.04
CA ARG A 434 24.27 -7.20 7.18
C ARG A 434 24.43 -8.61 7.91
N ALA A 435 23.54 -8.95 8.89
CA ALA A 435 22.87 -10.25 9.28
C ALA A 435 23.53 -11.67 9.58
N THR A 436 22.99 -12.34 10.66
CA THR A 436 22.51 -13.77 10.85
C THR A 436 23.36 -15.05 11.19
N ALA A 437 23.04 -15.68 12.36
CA ALA A 437 22.47 -17.06 12.61
C ALA A 437 23.25 -18.29 13.22
N CYS A 438 22.50 -19.13 14.00
CA CYS A 438 22.70 -20.55 14.44
C CYS A 438 23.84 -20.90 15.47
N GLN A 439 23.92 -22.01 16.25
CA GLN A 439 23.09 -23.19 16.73
C GLN A 439 23.90 -23.94 17.86
N LEU A 440 23.51 -24.95 18.69
CA LEU A 440 22.29 -25.69 19.14
C LEU A 440 22.61 -26.37 20.55
N ASP A 441 21.97 -27.50 20.92
CA ASP A 441 22.27 -28.52 21.99
C ASP A 441 22.19 -28.15 23.50
N THR A 442 21.67 -28.88 24.52
CA THR A 442 21.10 -30.25 24.86
C THR A 442 21.90 -30.91 26.03
N THR A 443 21.42 -31.78 26.95
CA THR A 443 20.10 -32.44 27.21
C THR A 443 19.93 -32.93 28.68
N GLN A 444 18.68 -33.00 29.18
CA GLN A 444 18.06 -34.07 30.00
C GLN A 444 18.37 -34.32 31.53
N ASP A 445 17.35 -34.86 32.21
CA ASP A 445 17.25 -35.58 33.52
C ASP A 445 17.63 -34.89 34.84
N MET A 446 16.61 -34.74 35.73
CA MET A 446 16.54 -35.56 36.97
C MET A 446 15.08 -35.72 37.47
N LEU A 447 14.62 -36.98 37.43
CA LEU A 447 13.79 -37.68 38.44
C LEU A 447 12.41 -37.13 38.91
N GLN A 448 11.39 -37.97 38.64
CA GLN A 448 10.42 -38.53 39.63
C GLN A 448 9.29 -37.61 40.17
N ARG A 449 8.15 -38.07 40.71
CA ARG A 449 7.57 -39.41 41.10
C ARG A 449 6.03 -39.21 41.13
N LEU A 450 5.12 -40.04 40.59
CA LEU A 450 4.42 -41.24 41.16
C LEU A 450 3.29 -41.62 40.14
N LEU A 451 3.14 -42.87 39.67
CA LEU A 451 2.19 -43.93 40.12
C LEU A 451 0.69 -43.52 40.11
N LYS A 452 -0.22 -44.12 39.30
CA LYS A 452 -0.84 -45.50 39.31
C LYS A 452 -1.76 -45.76 40.53
N THR A 453 -2.99 -46.34 40.43
CA THR A 453 -3.81 -46.78 39.27
C THR A 453 -5.27 -46.24 39.38
N SER A 454 -6.46 -46.87 39.21
CA SER A 454 -6.99 -48.26 39.04
C SER A 454 -8.29 -48.26 38.17
N ALA A 455 -9.20 -49.25 38.28
CA ALA A 455 -10.48 -49.35 37.52
C ALA A 455 -11.61 -50.08 38.30
N GLN A 456 -12.76 -50.37 37.64
CA GLN A 456 -14.07 -50.89 38.14
C GLN A 456 -15.05 -49.80 38.64
N GLY A 457 -16.38 -49.90 38.47
CA GLY A 457 -17.17 -50.91 37.72
C GLY A 457 -18.62 -51.06 38.23
N CYS A 458 -19.52 -50.12 37.94
CA CYS A 458 -20.80 -49.97 38.67
C CYS A 458 -21.95 -50.94 38.26
N GLU A 459 -21.77 -51.75 37.21
CA GLU A 459 -22.87 -52.40 36.50
C GLU A 459 -23.46 -53.64 37.20
N THR A 460 -22.66 -54.34 38.01
CA THR A 460 -23.10 -55.52 38.78
C THR A 460 -23.89 -55.20 40.04
N LEU A 461 -23.98 -53.93 40.45
CA LEU A 461 -24.66 -53.50 41.67
C LEU A 461 -26.17 -53.28 41.47
N TRP A 462 -26.58 -52.91 40.25
CA TRP A 462 -27.97 -52.51 39.97
C TRP A 462 -28.97 -53.68 39.96
N GLN A 463 -28.56 -54.83 39.43
CA GLN A 463 -29.44 -56.01 39.32
C GLN A 463 -29.91 -56.53 40.69
N ASN A 464 -29.05 -56.49 41.72
CA ASN A 464 -29.39 -56.97 43.06
C ASN A 464 -30.42 -56.08 43.79
N VAL A 465 -30.43 -54.77 43.50
CA VAL A 465 -31.41 -53.83 44.10
C VAL A 465 -32.80 -54.08 43.53
N GLN A 466 -32.89 -54.36 42.23
CA GLN A 466 -34.17 -54.59 41.54
C GLN A 466 -34.91 -55.83 42.07
N THR A 467 -34.19 -56.88 42.46
CA THR A 467 -34.78 -58.08 43.09
C THR A 467 -35.34 -57.80 44.50
N LEU A 468 -34.64 -56.97 45.28
CA LEU A 468 -34.98 -56.71 46.68
C LEU A 468 -36.23 -55.82 46.84
N VAL A 469 -36.40 -54.84 45.95
CA VAL A 469 -37.57 -53.93 45.94
C VAL A 469 -38.87 -54.71 45.65
N ILE A 470 -38.82 -55.69 44.74
CA ILE A 470 -39.98 -56.53 44.40
C ILE A 470 -40.40 -57.40 45.60
N ALA A 471 -39.45 -57.97 46.34
CA ALA A 471 -39.74 -58.72 47.57
C ALA A 471 -40.33 -57.83 48.68
N THR A 472 -39.83 -56.59 48.82
CA THR A 472 -40.30 -55.66 49.86
C THR A 472 -41.76 -55.23 49.67
N GLY A 473 -42.22 -55.17 48.41
CA GLY A 473 -43.58 -54.77 48.07
C GLY A 473 -44.67 -55.74 48.52
N GLN A 474 -44.36 -57.02 48.77
CA GLN A 474 -45.37 -58.05 49.06
C GLN A 474 -45.80 -58.11 50.54
N ASN A 475 -44.98 -57.63 51.48
CA ASN A 475 -45.29 -57.65 52.91
C ASN A 475 -46.16 -56.46 53.39
N LEU A 476 -46.28 -55.38 52.60
CA LEU A 476 -47.07 -54.21 53.00
C LEU A 476 -48.59 -54.46 52.98
N THR A 477 -49.05 -55.39 52.16
CA THR A 477 -50.47 -55.80 52.06
C THR A 477 -51.02 -56.51 53.31
N GLU A 478 -50.15 -57.03 54.18
CA GLU A 478 -50.58 -57.77 55.39
C GLU A 478 -50.94 -56.81 56.55
N CYS A 479 -50.20 -55.71 56.70
CA CYS A 479 -50.41 -54.73 57.78
C CYS A 479 -51.67 -53.89 57.58
N GLU A 480 -51.95 -53.44 56.35
CA GLU A 480 -53.14 -52.62 56.04
C GLU A 480 -54.45 -53.37 56.31
N ARG A 481 -54.41 -54.71 56.34
CA ARG A 481 -55.55 -55.57 56.69
C ARG A 481 -55.81 -55.69 58.20
N LEU A 482 -54.85 -55.33 59.07
CA LEU A 482 -55.00 -55.37 60.52
C LEU A 482 -55.40 -54.02 61.14
N GLU A 483 -54.89 -52.89 60.62
CA GLU A 483 -55.21 -51.56 61.19
C GLU A 483 -56.66 -51.12 60.94
N ASN A 484 -57.33 -51.63 59.90
CA ASN A 484 -58.75 -51.41 59.65
C ASN A 484 -59.69 -52.12 60.67
N GLY A 485 -59.14 -52.77 61.70
CA GLY A 485 -59.86 -53.66 62.61
C GLY A 485 -60.28 -53.10 63.99
N SER A 486 -60.08 -51.81 64.30
CA SER A 486 -60.50 -51.27 65.62
C SER A 486 -61.06 -49.84 65.57
N GLY A 487 -62.39 -49.71 65.67
CA GLY A 487 -63.10 -48.43 65.68
C GLY A 487 -63.43 -47.93 67.09
N VAL A 488 -62.53 -47.15 67.71
CA VAL A 488 -62.84 -46.33 68.89
C VAL A 488 -62.16 -44.95 68.74
N VAL A 489 -62.96 -43.89 68.56
CA VAL A 489 -62.45 -42.52 68.40
C VAL A 489 -62.48 -41.78 69.75
N GLY A 490 -61.31 -41.44 70.28
CA GLY A 490 -61.13 -40.64 71.50
C GLY A 490 -60.97 -39.13 71.20
N PRO A 491 -61.41 -38.22 72.10
CA PRO A 491 -61.50 -36.79 71.81
C PRO A 491 -60.15 -36.04 71.74
N THR A 492 -59.03 -36.65 72.14
CA THR A 492 -57.69 -36.02 72.10
C THR A 492 -57.06 -36.01 70.70
N ASP A 493 -57.46 -36.94 69.82
CA ASP A 493 -56.83 -37.15 68.51
C ASP A 493 -57.06 -35.96 67.53
N ALA A 494 -58.21 -35.29 67.66
CA ALA A 494 -58.55 -34.11 66.87
C ALA A 494 -57.56 -32.93 67.05
N SER A 495 -56.91 -32.81 68.22
CA SER A 495 -55.95 -31.73 68.50
C SER A 495 -54.62 -31.95 67.78
N CYS A 496 -54.05 -33.16 67.87
CA CYS A 496 -52.84 -33.52 67.14
C CYS A 496 -53.06 -33.41 65.62
N ARG A 497 -54.21 -33.91 65.12
CA ARG A 497 -54.56 -33.85 63.70
C ARG A 497 -54.70 -32.42 63.16
N THR A 498 -55.22 -31.48 63.95
CA THR A 498 -55.30 -30.06 63.56
C THR A 498 -53.96 -29.32 63.63
N GLN A 499 -53.10 -29.65 64.60
CA GLN A 499 -51.73 -29.12 64.65
C GLN A 499 -50.87 -29.64 63.48
N LEU A 500 -50.99 -30.94 63.16
CA LEU A 500 -50.34 -31.55 61.99
C LEU A 500 -50.80 -30.93 60.67
N GLU A 501 -52.11 -30.66 60.51
CA GLU A 501 -52.65 -29.91 59.37
C GLU A 501 -52.11 -28.48 59.29
N ALA A 502 -52.05 -27.76 60.42
CA ALA A 502 -51.52 -26.40 60.47
C ALA A 502 -50.03 -26.33 60.08
N ALA A 503 -49.21 -27.22 60.66
CA ALA A 503 -47.79 -27.35 60.33
C ALA A 503 -47.58 -27.73 58.86
N LYS A 504 -48.35 -28.71 58.33
CA LYS A 504 -48.33 -29.08 56.90
C LYS A 504 -48.70 -27.91 55.99
N ARG A 505 -49.70 -27.10 56.35
CA ARG A 505 -50.10 -25.90 55.58
C ARG A 505 -49.02 -24.83 55.60
N GLN A 506 -48.43 -24.53 56.77
CA GLN A 506 -47.35 -23.56 56.89
C GLN A 506 -46.10 -24.00 56.09
N ALA A 507 -45.66 -25.25 56.26
CA ALA A 507 -44.55 -25.82 55.49
C ALA A 507 -44.82 -25.83 53.98
N LYS A 508 -46.06 -26.08 53.54
CA LYS A 508 -46.45 -26.04 52.13
C LYS A 508 -46.41 -24.62 51.55
N GLU A 509 -46.86 -23.60 52.30
CA GLU A 509 -46.81 -22.22 51.82
C GLU A 509 -45.37 -21.66 51.82
N THR A 510 -44.55 -22.00 52.82
CA THR A 510 -43.12 -21.66 52.82
C THR A 510 -42.35 -22.39 51.70
N ARG A 511 -42.63 -23.68 51.44
CA ARG A 511 -42.11 -24.40 50.25
C ARG A 511 -42.46 -23.64 48.97
N LYS A 512 -43.72 -23.23 48.82
CA LYS A 512 -44.23 -22.54 47.63
C LYS A 512 -43.59 -21.16 47.43
N GLN A 513 -43.38 -20.40 48.51
CA GLN A 513 -42.63 -19.15 48.47
C GLN A 513 -41.17 -19.38 48.02
N ILE A 514 -40.44 -20.28 48.67
CA ILE A 514 -39.03 -20.58 48.34
C ILE A 514 -38.89 -21.11 46.90
N ALA A 515 -39.78 -21.99 46.45
CA ALA A 515 -39.79 -22.49 45.08
C ALA A 515 -40.04 -21.35 44.08
N THR A 516 -41.02 -20.48 44.34
CA THR A 516 -41.35 -19.33 43.48
C THR A 516 -40.18 -18.36 43.40
N ASP A 517 -39.49 -18.09 44.52
CA ASP A 517 -38.29 -17.25 44.59
C ASP A 517 -37.11 -17.82 43.78
N LEU A 518 -36.87 -19.13 43.88
CA LEU A 518 -35.80 -19.81 43.12
C LEU A 518 -36.14 -19.90 41.62
N GLU A 519 -37.40 -20.15 41.27
CA GLU A 519 -37.87 -20.13 39.88
C GLU A 519 -37.81 -18.72 39.27
N ALA A 520 -38.14 -17.67 40.04
CA ALA A 520 -38.01 -16.28 39.62
C ALA A 520 -36.53 -15.91 39.38
N LYS A 521 -35.62 -16.30 40.27
CA LYS A 521 -34.15 -16.15 40.08
C LYS A 521 -33.69 -16.88 38.81
N LEU A 522 -34.10 -18.13 38.62
CA LEU A 522 -33.78 -18.92 37.43
C LEU A 522 -34.35 -18.30 36.14
N ALA A 523 -35.52 -17.65 36.19
CA ALA A 523 -36.11 -16.93 35.06
C ALA A 523 -35.31 -15.67 34.70
N VAL A 524 -34.85 -14.89 35.70
CA VAL A 524 -34.00 -13.71 35.48
C VAL A 524 -32.64 -14.10 34.86
N GLU A 525 -31.97 -15.12 35.40
CA GLU A 525 -30.69 -15.62 34.84
C GLU A 525 -30.86 -16.10 33.38
N LYS A 526 -31.95 -16.81 33.08
CA LYS A 526 -32.31 -17.21 31.71
C LYS A 526 -32.54 -16.00 30.80
N GLN A 527 -33.20 -14.95 31.31
CA GLN A 527 -33.47 -13.72 30.55
C GLN A 527 -32.18 -12.94 30.26
N GLU A 528 -31.27 -12.82 31.22
CA GLU A 528 -29.95 -12.21 31.00
C GLU A 528 -29.12 -13.04 30.01
N GLY A 529 -29.11 -14.37 30.11
CA GLY A 529 -28.46 -15.22 29.10
C GLY A 529 -29.02 -15.02 27.68
N VAL A 530 -30.31 -14.70 27.51
CA VAL A 530 -30.88 -14.31 26.20
C VAL A 530 -30.36 -12.93 25.76
N LYS A 531 -30.31 -11.92 26.65
CA LYS A 531 -29.74 -10.59 26.34
C LYS A 531 -28.26 -10.69 25.95
N VAL A 532 -27.47 -11.47 26.68
CA VAL A 532 -26.03 -11.67 26.41
C VAL A 532 -25.81 -12.37 25.07
N ARG A 533 -26.56 -13.44 24.75
CA ARG A 533 -26.49 -14.09 23.43
C ARG A 533 -26.88 -13.17 22.26
N SER A 534 -27.88 -12.31 22.46
CA SER A 534 -28.24 -11.27 21.48
C SER A 534 -27.09 -10.27 21.26
N ALA A 535 -26.44 -9.82 22.34
CA ALA A 535 -25.26 -8.96 22.26
C ALA A 535 -24.06 -9.65 21.56
N ILE A 536 -23.81 -10.93 21.85
CA ILE A 536 -22.78 -11.75 21.18
C ILE A 536 -23.03 -11.81 19.66
N ALA A 537 -24.28 -12.07 19.24
CA ALA A 537 -24.65 -12.11 17.83
C ALA A 537 -24.44 -10.74 17.14
N SER A 538 -24.80 -9.65 17.80
CA SER A 538 -24.57 -8.28 17.32
C SER A 538 -23.06 -7.98 17.17
N ILE A 539 -22.23 -8.34 18.15
CA ILE A 539 -20.77 -8.16 18.09
C ILE A 539 -20.16 -9.00 16.95
N LYS A 540 -20.57 -10.26 16.76
CA LYS A 540 -20.10 -11.12 15.67
C LYS A 540 -20.49 -10.56 14.28
N ALA A 541 -21.68 -9.98 14.15
CA ALA A 541 -22.11 -9.30 12.93
C ALA A 541 -21.24 -8.06 12.62
N GLU A 542 -20.96 -7.22 13.62
CA GLU A 542 -20.13 -6.02 13.43
C GLU A 542 -18.66 -6.38 13.18
N GLN A 543 -18.09 -7.40 13.85
CA GLN A 543 -16.77 -7.95 13.53
C GLN A 543 -16.67 -8.40 12.07
N THR A 544 -17.70 -9.09 11.56
CA THR A 544 -17.76 -9.55 10.16
C THR A 544 -17.81 -8.36 9.19
N LYS A 545 -18.64 -7.35 9.48
CA LYS A 545 -18.76 -6.10 8.73
C LYS A 545 -17.44 -5.30 8.69
N VAL A 546 -16.78 -5.09 9.83
CA VAL A 546 -15.47 -4.42 9.92
C VAL A 546 -14.38 -5.21 9.17
N THR A 547 -14.41 -6.55 9.24
CA THR A 547 -13.45 -7.41 8.52
C THR A 547 -13.61 -7.29 6.99
N MET A 548 -14.84 -7.26 6.48
CA MET A 548 -15.12 -7.02 5.06
C MET A 548 -14.69 -5.61 4.62
N GLU A 549 -14.97 -4.59 5.43
CA GLU A 549 -14.51 -3.21 5.20
C GLU A 549 -12.98 -3.14 5.11
N MET A 550 -12.27 -3.70 6.09
CA MET A 550 -10.80 -3.74 6.10
C MET A 550 -10.21 -4.45 4.87
N LYS A 551 -10.88 -5.47 4.33
CA LYS A 551 -10.50 -6.13 3.06
C LYS A 551 -10.48 -5.13 1.90
N GLY A 552 -11.52 -4.32 1.77
CA GLY A 552 -11.60 -3.23 0.78
C GLY A 552 -10.57 -2.12 0.98
N LEU A 553 -10.23 -1.79 2.23
CA LEU A 553 -9.15 -0.83 2.55
C LEU A 553 -7.77 -1.39 2.16
N TYR A 554 -7.48 -2.65 2.47
CA TYR A 554 -6.25 -3.32 2.01
C TYR A 554 -6.14 -3.34 0.48
N HIS A 555 -7.25 -3.61 -0.21
CA HIS A 555 -7.32 -3.61 -1.67
C HIS A 555 -7.00 -2.21 -2.25
N SER A 556 -7.62 -1.17 -1.69
CA SER A 556 -7.37 0.23 -2.08
C SER A 556 -5.91 0.64 -1.85
N LEU A 557 -5.32 0.27 -0.70
CA LEU A 557 -3.91 0.52 -0.38
C LEU A 557 -2.96 -0.21 -1.34
N LEU A 558 -3.23 -1.47 -1.68
CA LEU A 558 -2.42 -2.22 -2.66
C LEU A 558 -2.36 -1.48 -4.01
N LEU A 559 -3.53 -1.16 -4.58
CA LEU A 559 -3.60 -0.51 -5.90
C LEU A 559 -2.95 0.87 -5.89
N LEU A 560 -3.20 1.67 -4.86
CA LEU A 560 -2.62 3.01 -4.72
C LEU A 560 -1.11 2.97 -4.49
N TYR A 561 -0.57 1.95 -3.82
CA TYR A 561 0.89 1.75 -3.73
C TYR A 561 1.54 1.17 -4.97
N ILE A 562 0.79 0.49 -5.84
CA ILE A 562 1.23 0.22 -7.22
C ILE A 562 1.29 1.54 -8.00
N ASP A 563 0.32 2.44 -7.87
CA ASP A 563 0.34 3.75 -8.55
C ASP A 563 1.54 4.62 -8.14
N ILE A 564 1.83 4.68 -6.83
CA ILE A 564 3.00 5.40 -6.28
C ILE A 564 4.34 4.70 -6.60
N GLY A 565 4.33 3.40 -6.89
CA GLY A 565 5.54 2.57 -6.99
C GLY A 565 6.17 2.24 -5.63
N SER A 566 5.38 2.21 -4.56
CA SER A 566 5.84 1.96 -3.19
C SER A 566 5.98 0.46 -2.89
N LEU A 567 6.95 -0.18 -3.54
CA LEU A 567 7.18 -1.64 -3.54
C LEU A 567 6.98 -2.31 -2.16
N ARG A 568 7.62 -1.80 -1.09
CA ARG A 568 7.52 -2.40 0.26
C ARG A 568 6.09 -2.39 0.83
N ARG A 569 5.30 -1.35 0.53
CA ARG A 569 3.90 -1.26 0.99
C ARG A 569 2.95 -2.03 0.08
N ALA A 570 3.18 -2.01 -1.23
CA ALA A 570 2.45 -2.87 -2.17
C ALA A 570 2.60 -4.36 -1.80
N LEU A 571 3.82 -4.83 -1.50
CA LEU A 571 4.05 -6.20 -1.03
C LEU A 571 3.39 -6.49 0.33
N LYS A 572 3.42 -5.56 1.31
CA LYS A 572 2.68 -5.70 2.59
C LYS A 572 1.20 -6.05 2.34
N TYR A 573 0.54 -5.28 1.47
CA TYR A 573 -0.89 -5.45 1.22
C TYR A 573 -1.23 -6.60 0.27
N TYR A 574 -0.36 -6.92 -0.70
CA TYR A 574 -0.46 -8.14 -1.50
C TYR A 574 -0.43 -9.40 -0.61
N HIS A 575 0.57 -9.51 0.28
CA HIS A 575 0.67 -10.66 1.18
C HIS A 575 -0.50 -10.74 2.18
N ARG A 576 -1.01 -9.59 2.69
CA ARG A 576 -2.20 -9.57 3.56
C ARG A 576 -3.47 -10.04 2.84
N LEU A 577 -3.73 -9.55 1.63
CA LEU A 577 -4.89 -9.96 0.83
C LEU A 577 -4.81 -11.44 0.41
N ARG A 578 -3.62 -11.93 0.08
CA ARG A 578 -3.39 -13.34 -0.25
C ARG A 578 -3.54 -14.27 0.96
N ALA A 579 -3.10 -13.85 2.15
CA ALA A 579 -3.38 -14.57 3.39
C ALA A 579 -4.89 -14.64 3.71
N LEU A 580 -5.66 -13.61 3.32
CA LEU A 580 -7.12 -13.57 3.39
C LEU A 580 -7.82 -14.27 2.20
N LYS A 581 -7.08 -15.08 1.41
CA LYS A 581 -7.55 -15.81 0.22
C LYS A 581 -8.41 -14.94 -0.73
N GLU A 582 -8.03 -13.67 -0.95
CA GLU A 582 -8.80 -12.74 -1.78
C GLU A 582 -8.95 -13.25 -3.23
N PRO A 583 -10.17 -13.59 -3.70
CA PRO A 583 -10.37 -14.04 -5.07
C PRO A 583 -10.13 -12.88 -6.05
N ARG A 584 -9.57 -13.20 -7.22
CA ARG A 584 -9.31 -12.25 -8.33
C ARG A 584 -8.30 -11.13 -8.01
N LEU A 585 -7.53 -11.22 -6.92
CA LEU A 585 -6.49 -10.25 -6.51
C LEU A 585 -5.58 -9.81 -7.68
N GLU A 586 -4.97 -10.76 -8.37
CA GLU A 586 -4.08 -10.51 -9.51
C GLU A 586 -4.82 -9.86 -10.70
N SER A 587 -6.09 -10.22 -10.92
CA SER A 587 -6.93 -9.64 -11.96
C SER A 587 -7.26 -8.18 -11.66
N ALA A 588 -7.51 -7.82 -10.40
CA ALA A 588 -7.74 -6.44 -9.99
C ALA A 588 -6.47 -5.58 -10.14
N MET A 589 -5.29 -6.09 -9.76
CA MET A 589 -3.99 -5.42 -9.98
C MET A 589 -3.74 -5.10 -11.46
N VAL A 590 -4.06 -6.04 -12.35
CA VAL A 590 -3.93 -5.85 -13.81
C VAL A 590 -5.00 -4.91 -14.35
N ASN A 591 -6.27 -5.04 -13.95
CA ASN A 591 -7.34 -4.16 -14.43
C ASN A 591 -7.17 -2.72 -13.94
N PHE A 592 -6.64 -2.48 -12.74
CA PHE A 592 -6.25 -1.14 -12.28
C PHE A 592 -5.11 -0.53 -13.11
N THR A 593 -4.15 -1.38 -13.50
CA THR A 593 -2.98 -0.98 -14.31
C THR A 593 -3.39 -0.55 -15.72
N PHE A 594 -4.22 -1.35 -16.39
CA PHE A 594 -4.69 -1.07 -17.77
C PHE A 594 -5.98 -0.24 -17.83
N GLY A 595 -6.61 0.07 -16.70
CA GLY A 595 -7.87 0.83 -16.62
C GLY A 595 -7.75 2.34 -16.86
N SER A 596 -6.54 2.88 -17.06
CA SER A 596 -6.34 4.28 -17.41
C SER A 596 -5.19 4.46 -18.39
N TYR A 597 -5.51 4.72 -19.66
CA TYR A 597 -4.54 4.90 -20.75
C TYR A 597 -3.47 5.97 -20.43
N ARG A 598 -3.83 7.01 -19.67
CA ARG A 598 -2.91 8.09 -19.25
C ARG A 598 -1.80 7.61 -18.30
N TYR A 599 -2.06 6.59 -17.49
CA TYR A 599 -1.15 6.11 -16.45
C TYR A 599 -0.66 4.68 -16.67
N GLU A 600 -1.21 3.98 -17.67
CA GLU A 600 -0.91 2.59 -18.05
C GLU A 600 0.58 2.25 -18.03
N THR A 601 1.43 3.06 -18.68
CA THR A 601 2.88 2.82 -18.76
C THR A 601 3.56 2.87 -17.38
N GLN A 602 3.23 3.88 -16.55
CA GLN A 602 3.85 4.02 -15.22
C GLN A 602 3.34 2.95 -14.25
N ARG A 603 2.02 2.68 -14.26
CA ARG A 603 1.41 1.61 -13.47
C ARG A 603 1.97 0.25 -13.86
N LEU A 604 2.26 0.01 -15.14
CA LEU A 604 2.88 -1.23 -15.60
C LEU A 604 4.35 -1.34 -15.15
N GLU A 605 5.16 -0.28 -15.25
CA GLU A 605 6.54 -0.30 -14.73
C GLU A 605 6.56 -0.60 -13.21
N ASN A 606 5.62 -0.01 -12.46
CA ASN A 606 5.45 -0.24 -11.03
C ASN A 606 4.93 -1.66 -10.72
N LEU A 607 3.91 -2.13 -11.44
CA LEU A 607 3.36 -3.49 -11.29
C LEU A 607 4.43 -4.55 -11.58
N LEU A 608 5.20 -4.41 -12.66
CA LEU A 608 6.31 -5.32 -12.98
C LEU A 608 7.38 -5.31 -11.89
N THR A 609 7.62 -4.15 -11.28
CA THR A 609 8.52 -4.03 -10.12
C THR A 609 7.99 -4.80 -8.91
N VAL A 610 6.67 -4.83 -8.67
CA VAL A 610 6.06 -5.72 -7.66
C VAL A 610 6.17 -7.19 -8.08
N VAL A 611 5.80 -7.54 -9.32
CA VAL A 611 5.82 -8.92 -9.85
C VAL A 611 7.19 -9.57 -9.68
N ARG A 612 8.28 -8.88 -10.05
CA ARG A 612 9.65 -9.42 -9.91
C ARG A 612 10.00 -9.84 -8.48
N HIS A 613 9.44 -9.15 -7.47
CA HIS A 613 9.68 -9.41 -6.05
C HIS A 613 8.68 -10.37 -5.39
N LEU A 614 7.73 -10.95 -6.13
CA LEU A 614 6.89 -12.03 -5.61
C LEU A 614 7.72 -13.27 -5.27
N PRO A 615 7.30 -14.11 -4.29
CA PRO A 615 8.14 -15.17 -3.76
C PRO A 615 8.30 -16.35 -4.73
N THR A 616 7.24 -16.79 -5.41
CA THR A 616 7.31 -17.97 -6.30
C THR A 616 7.31 -17.58 -7.78
N ALA A 617 7.75 -18.50 -8.66
CA ALA A 617 7.60 -18.33 -10.11
C ALA A 617 6.14 -18.46 -10.58
N ALA A 618 5.32 -19.27 -9.90
CA ALA A 618 3.91 -19.46 -10.23
C ALA A 618 3.11 -18.17 -10.06
N ASP A 619 3.32 -17.44 -8.96
CA ASP A 619 2.68 -16.15 -8.68
C ASP A 619 2.91 -15.14 -9.81
N LYS A 620 4.15 -15.13 -10.32
CA LYS A 620 4.58 -14.24 -11.41
C LYS A 620 3.91 -14.63 -12.71
N LEU A 621 3.86 -15.93 -13.02
CA LEU A 621 3.18 -16.45 -14.21
C LEU A 621 1.67 -16.16 -14.18
N VAL A 622 0.98 -16.20 -13.04
CA VAL A 622 -0.44 -15.80 -12.93
C VAL A 622 -0.63 -14.34 -13.38
N LEU A 623 0.21 -13.41 -12.91
CA LEU A 623 0.14 -12.01 -13.36
C LEU A 623 0.56 -11.85 -14.83
N TYR A 624 1.59 -12.55 -15.31
CA TYR A 624 1.98 -12.48 -16.73
C TYR A 624 0.91 -13.04 -17.68
N ARG A 625 0.20 -14.12 -17.31
CA ARG A 625 -0.95 -14.65 -18.06
C ARG A 625 -2.07 -13.62 -18.20
N LEU A 626 -2.32 -12.81 -17.17
CA LEU A 626 -3.34 -11.74 -17.17
C LEU A 626 -2.87 -10.47 -17.92
N ILE A 627 -1.56 -10.18 -17.91
CA ILE A 627 -0.95 -9.06 -18.64
C ILE A 627 -0.88 -9.37 -20.16
N GLN A 628 -0.63 -10.62 -20.54
CA GLN A 628 -0.47 -11.06 -21.94
C GLN A 628 -1.60 -10.57 -22.88
N PRO A 629 -2.90 -10.79 -22.60
CA PRO A 629 -3.97 -10.36 -23.51
C PRO A 629 -4.07 -8.84 -23.63
N LYS A 630 -3.74 -8.09 -22.56
CA LYS A 630 -3.72 -6.62 -22.58
C LYS A 630 -2.60 -6.09 -23.50
N ILE A 631 -1.46 -6.78 -23.56
CA ILE A 631 -0.38 -6.51 -24.52
C ILE A 631 -0.79 -6.93 -25.95
N MET A 632 -1.44 -8.09 -26.09
CA MET A 632 -1.87 -8.63 -27.39
C MET A 632 -3.01 -7.83 -28.05
N ALA A 633 -3.66 -6.93 -27.33
CA ALA A 633 -4.62 -5.97 -27.87
C ALA A 633 -3.98 -4.70 -28.51
N LYS A 634 -2.68 -4.43 -28.29
CA LYS A 634 -2.03 -3.15 -28.68
C LYS A 634 -1.30 -3.28 -30.03
N ASP A 635 -1.35 -2.25 -30.88
CA ASP A 635 -0.63 -2.23 -32.17
C ASP A 635 0.88 -2.49 -31.96
N PRO A 636 1.48 -3.53 -32.58
CA PRO A 636 2.93 -3.76 -32.54
C PRO A 636 3.79 -2.57 -33.00
N LYS A 637 3.26 -1.64 -33.80
CA LYS A 637 3.96 -0.39 -34.17
C LYS A 637 4.05 0.60 -32.99
N GLY A 638 3.04 0.65 -32.13
CA GLY A 638 2.91 1.61 -31.02
C GLY A 638 3.31 1.04 -29.65
N LEU A 639 3.81 -0.19 -29.59
CA LEU A 639 4.00 -0.93 -28.34
C LEU A 639 4.99 -0.23 -27.37
N PRO A 640 4.57 0.10 -26.13
CA PRO A 640 5.44 0.71 -25.12
C PRO A 640 6.59 -0.20 -24.67
N THR A 641 7.70 0.40 -24.27
CA THR A 641 8.91 -0.29 -23.78
C THR A 641 8.59 -1.19 -22.59
N GLU A 642 7.71 -0.76 -21.70
CA GLU A 642 7.34 -1.43 -20.47
C GLU A 642 6.53 -2.72 -20.74
N MET A 643 5.77 -2.76 -21.85
CA MET A 643 5.11 -4.00 -22.32
C MET A 643 6.12 -4.98 -22.95
N MET A 644 7.12 -4.46 -23.66
CA MET A 644 8.20 -5.29 -24.19
C MET A 644 9.03 -5.91 -23.06
N VAL A 645 9.26 -5.17 -21.97
CA VAL A 645 9.91 -5.66 -20.75
C VAL A 645 9.07 -6.74 -20.06
N ALA A 646 7.76 -6.54 -19.88
CA ALA A 646 6.86 -7.53 -19.27
C ALA A 646 6.97 -8.92 -19.92
N ALA A 647 6.99 -8.94 -21.25
CA ALA A 647 7.08 -10.17 -22.02
C ALA A 647 8.48 -10.82 -21.99
N LEU A 648 9.55 -10.05 -21.76
CA LEU A 648 10.91 -10.59 -21.59
C LEU A 648 11.16 -11.09 -20.15
N ASP A 649 10.52 -10.49 -19.14
CA ASP A 649 10.44 -11.08 -17.79
C ASP A 649 9.74 -12.47 -17.83
N MET A 650 8.60 -12.56 -18.52
CA MET A 650 7.90 -13.85 -18.71
C MET A 650 8.81 -14.89 -19.38
N GLY A 651 9.60 -14.49 -20.37
CA GLY A 651 10.58 -15.36 -21.03
C GLY A 651 11.66 -15.91 -20.10
N GLN A 652 12.12 -15.13 -19.12
CA GLN A 652 13.10 -15.60 -18.13
C GLN A 652 12.50 -16.68 -17.20
N LEU A 653 11.23 -16.55 -16.83
CA LEU A 653 10.53 -17.53 -15.99
C LEU A 653 10.25 -18.82 -16.76
N VAL A 654 9.66 -18.71 -17.96
CA VAL A 654 9.25 -19.85 -18.80
C VAL A 654 10.44 -20.73 -19.20
N ARG A 655 11.59 -20.13 -19.55
CA ARG A 655 12.79 -20.88 -19.93
C ARG A 655 13.41 -21.70 -18.79
N GLY A 656 13.05 -21.44 -17.54
CA GLY A 656 13.52 -22.18 -16.36
C GLY A 656 12.62 -23.36 -15.94
N VAL A 657 11.41 -23.50 -16.50
CA VAL A 657 10.41 -24.48 -16.04
C VAL A 657 10.24 -25.60 -17.06
N LYS A 658 10.59 -26.83 -16.66
CA LYS A 658 10.60 -28.02 -17.55
C LYS A 658 9.24 -28.31 -18.22
N ASN A 659 8.12 -28.02 -17.55
CA ASN A 659 6.77 -28.37 -18.01
C ASN A 659 5.93 -27.14 -18.43
N ALA A 660 6.56 -26.07 -18.93
CA ALA A 660 5.91 -24.78 -19.20
C ALA A 660 5.05 -24.70 -20.49
N GLY A 661 4.39 -25.78 -20.93
CA GLY A 661 3.80 -25.93 -22.27
C GLY A 661 3.00 -24.72 -22.77
N ASN A 662 1.91 -24.39 -22.07
CA ASN A 662 1.01 -23.28 -22.47
C ASN A 662 1.67 -21.91 -22.26
N ASP A 663 2.40 -21.72 -21.15
CA ASP A 663 3.11 -20.46 -20.88
C ASP A 663 4.19 -20.17 -21.93
N ARG A 664 4.79 -21.22 -22.52
CA ARG A 664 5.76 -21.10 -23.61
C ARG A 664 5.11 -20.61 -24.90
N GLN A 665 3.95 -21.15 -25.27
CA GLN A 665 3.18 -20.61 -26.41
C GLN A 665 2.80 -19.14 -26.18
N MET A 666 2.33 -18.79 -24.97
CA MET A 666 2.01 -17.41 -24.60
C MET A 666 3.23 -16.47 -24.68
N TYR A 667 4.41 -16.93 -24.23
CA TYR A 667 5.67 -16.21 -24.37
C TYR A 667 6.10 -16.07 -25.83
N ASP A 668 6.06 -17.14 -26.62
CA ASP A 668 6.55 -17.13 -28.01
C ASP A 668 5.72 -16.17 -28.87
N HIS A 669 4.39 -16.10 -28.68
CA HIS A 669 3.53 -15.08 -29.30
C HIS A 669 3.88 -13.65 -28.88
N LEU A 670 4.14 -13.42 -27.58
CA LEU A 670 4.57 -12.10 -27.09
C LEU A 670 5.94 -11.70 -27.65
N HIS A 671 6.90 -12.63 -27.65
CA HIS A 671 8.25 -12.44 -28.17
C HIS A 671 8.22 -12.10 -29.67
N GLU A 672 7.40 -12.78 -30.46
CA GLU A 672 7.19 -12.43 -31.88
C GLU A 672 6.66 -10.99 -32.02
N ARG A 673 5.71 -10.58 -31.18
CA ARG A 673 5.15 -9.21 -31.17
C ARG A 673 6.21 -8.14 -30.82
N ILE A 674 7.10 -8.42 -29.86
CA ILE A 674 8.25 -7.56 -29.55
C ILE A 674 9.18 -7.44 -30.76
N LEU A 675 9.52 -8.57 -31.39
CA LEU A 675 10.39 -8.56 -32.57
C LEU A 675 9.77 -7.75 -33.70
N ARG A 676 8.45 -7.86 -33.94
CA ARG A 676 7.72 -7.00 -34.89
C ARG A 676 7.90 -5.50 -34.58
N ARG A 677 7.75 -5.06 -33.32
CA ARG A 677 8.04 -3.65 -32.89
C ARG A 677 9.46 -3.24 -33.27
N PHE A 678 10.47 -4.07 -32.97
CA PHE A 678 11.86 -3.77 -33.35
C PHE A 678 12.10 -3.77 -34.86
N LYS A 679 11.38 -4.59 -35.66
CA LYS A 679 11.47 -4.50 -37.13
C LYS A 679 10.91 -3.18 -37.65
N TYR A 680 9.77 -2.70 -37.14
CA TYR A 680 9.26 -1.39 -37.52
C TYR A 680 10.25 -0.26 -37.19
N LEU A 681 10.92 -0.31 -36.03
CA LEU A 681 11.97 0.65 -35.67
C LEU A 681 13.17 0.62 -36.61
N ILE A 682 13.65 -0.58 -36.99
CA ILE A 682 14.78 -0.75 -37.91
C ILE A 682 14.42 -0.31 -39.34
N LEU A 683 13.23 -0.66 -39.83
CA LEU A 683 12.74 -0.24 -41.16
C LEU A 683 12.57 1.28 -41.25
N ALA A 684 12.09 1.92 -40.18
CA ALA A 684 11.94 3.37 -40.09
C ALA A 684 13.25 4.13 -39.81
N GLY A 685 14.38 3.42 -39.64
CA GLY A 685 15.67 4.02 -39.29
C GLY A 685 15.75 4.61 -37.87
N ASN A 686 14.77 4.33 -37.00
CA ASN A 686 14.71 4.83 -35.62
C ASN A 686 15.59 3.99 -34.67
N PHE A 687 16.89 3.93 -34.98
CA PHE A 687 17.86 3.21 -34.16
C PHE A 687 18.08 3.84 -32.78
N ARG A 688 17.76 5.14 -32.62
CA ARG A 688 17.84 5.84 -31.33
C ARG A 688 16.98 5.18 -30.26
N GLU A 689 15.80 4.69 -30.62
CA GLU A 689 14.92 3.99 -29.67
C GLU A 689 15.45 2.58 -29.33
N VAL A 690 15.99 1.87 -30.32
CA VAL A 690 16.65 0.55 -30.10
C VAL A 690 17.85 0.69 -29.16
N ALA A 691 18.70 1.69 -29.38
CA ALA A 691 19.83 2.02 -28.52
C ALA A 691 19.41 2.50 -27.12
N HIS A 692 18.28 3.22 -27.01
CA HIS A 692 17.70 3.60 -25.72
C HIS A 692 17.23 2.37 -24.93
N PHE A 693 16.53 1.44 -25.58
CA PHE A 693 16.13 0.17 -24.96
C PHE A 693 17.35 -0.62 -24.48
N ALA A 694 18.35 -0.82 -25.35
CA ALA A 694 19.59 -1.53 -25.00
C ALA A 694 20.37 -0.87 -23.84
N ARG A 695 20.20 0.43 -23.63
CA ARG A 695 20.82 1.20 -22.54
C ARG A 695 20.02 1.16 -21.22
N LYS A 696 18.69 1.26 -21.27
CA LYS A 696 17.82 1.12 -20.07
C LYS A 696 17.76 -0.35 -19.61
N TYR A 697 17.90 -1.29 -20.55
CA TYR A 697 17.66 -2.72 -20.34
C TYR A 697 18.68 -3.65 -21.03
N PRO A 698 19.97 -3.61 -20.65
CA PRO A 698 21.00 -4.39 -21.34
C PRO A 698 20.75 -5.90 -21.29
N THR A 699 20.31 -6.45 -20.15
CA THR A 699 20.07 -7.89 -19.94
C THR A 699 18.82 -8.44 -20.62
N TYR A 700 17.83 -7.59 -20.92
CA TYR A 700 16.72 -7.98 -21.82
C TYR A 700 17.17 -7.89 -23.28
N TYR A 701 17.98 -6.88 -23.65
CA TYR A 701 18.55 -6.79 -25.01
C TYR A 701 19.50 -7.96 -25.32
N ASP A 702 20.27 -8.47 -24.34
CA ASP A 702 21.12 -9.66 -24.49
C ASP A 702 20.33 -10.90 -24.97
N GLN A 703 19.04 -11.02 -24.66
CA GLN A 703 18.19 -12.15 -25.04
C GLN A 703 17.61 -12.05 -26.47
N ILE A 704 17.53 -10.83 -27.02
CA ILE A 704 16.87 -10.55 -28.31
C ILE A 704 17.78 -9.87 -29.33
N GLY A 705 18.96 -9.39 -28.96
CA GLY A 705 19.85 -8.58 -29.81
C GLY A 705 20.14 -9.20 -31.17
N PRO A 706 20.51 -10.50 -31.27
CA PRO A 706 20.62 -11.20 -32.54
C PRO A 706 19.30 -11.21 -33.31
N SER A 707 18.19 -11.62 -32.68
CA SER A 707 16.86 -11.64 -33.28
C SER A 707 16.37 -10.27 -33.74
N VAL A 708 16.80 -9.17 -33.09
CA VAL A 708 16.58 -7.77 -33.50
C VAL A 708 17.43 -7.44 -34.72
N ALA A 709 18.70 -7.88 -34.76
CA ALA A 709 19.60 -7.75 -35.91
C ALA A 709 19.21 -8.63 -37.11
N THR A 710 18.42 -9.71 -36.98
CA THR A 710 18.00 -10.54 -38.12
C THR A 710 16.83 -9.89 -38.90
N VAL A 711 17.08 -9.16 -39.98
CA VAL A 711 16.03 -8.78 -40.96
C VAL A 711 15.50 -10.06 -41.64
N VAL A 712 14.21 -10.12 -41.97
CA VAL A 712 13.60 -11.26 -42.69
C VAL A 712 13.81 -11.16 -44.21
N PRO A 713 13.87 -12.29 -44.96
CA PRO A 713 14.33 -12.28 -46.36
C PRO A 713 13.53 -11.36 -47.30
N ASN A 714 12.21 -11.32 -47.16
CA ASN A 714 11.32 -10.47 -47.96
C ASN A 714 11.53 -8.96 -47.74
N LEU A 715 12.03 -8.56 -46.56
CA LEU A 715 12.36 -7.15 -46.25
C LEU A 715 13.81 -6.77 -46.60
N TRP A 716 14.68 -7.74 -46.90
CA TRP A 716 16.10 -7.52 -47.22
C TRP A 716 16.38 -6.61 -48.43
N PRO A 717 15.52 -6.54 -49.47
CA PRO A 717 15.66 -5.55 -50.55
C PRO A 717 15.24 -4.12 -50.14
N ALA A 718 14.32 -4.00 -49.19
CA ALA A 718 13.68 -2.73 -48.82
C ALA A 718 14.45 -1.92 -47.76
N ILE A 719 15.43 -2.52 -47.06
CA ILE A 719 16.23 -1.81 -46.05
C ILE A 719 17.23 -0.84 -46.69
N ASN A 720 17.35 0.36 -46.13
CA ASN A 720 18.52 1.21 -46.40
C ASN A 720 19.76 0.58 -45.74
N PHE A 721 20.47 -0.25 -46.50
CA PHE A 721 21.58 -1.06 -45.99
C PHE A 721 22.67 -0.21 -45.31
N ASN A 722 22.96 1.00 -45.81
CA ASN A 722 23.97 1.89 -45.23
C ASN A 722 23.57 2.47 -43.87
N GLN A 723 22.28 2.71 -43.66
CA GLN A 723 21.74 3.12 -42.35
C GLN A 723 21.70 1.93 -41.38
N TYR A 724 21.19 0.79 -41.87
CA TYR A 724 21.09 -0.46 -41.12
C TYR A 724 22.45 -0.97 -40.63
N VAL A 725 23.46 -1.06 -41.50
CA VAL A 725 24.80 -1.55 -41.10
C VAL A 725 25.48 -0.65 -40.07
N GLY A 726 25.07 0.63 -39.98
CA GLY A 726 25.52 1.57 -38.95
C GLY A 726 24.79 1.47 -37.60
N PHE A 727 23.63 0.80 -37.52
CA PHE A 727 22.87 0.74 -36.25
C PHE A 727 23.64 0.10 -35.09
N PRO A 728 24.46 -0.96 -35.26
CA PRO A 728 25.18 -1.60 -34.16
C PRO A 728 26.06 -0.61 -33.38
N ASN A 729 26.69 0.35 -34.05
CA ASN A 729 27.53 1.36 -33.40
C ASN A 729 26.76 2.43 -32.60
N THR A 730 25.43 2.38 -32.59
CA THR A 730 24.60 3.16 -31.64
C THR A 730 24.39 2.45 -30.30
N LEU A 731 24.68 1.14 -30.21
CA LEU A 731 24.45 0.32 -29.03
C LEU A 731 25.50 0.60 -27.92
N PRO A 732 25.14 0.44 -26.63
CA PRO A 732 25.95 0.93 -25.50
C PRO A 732 27.11 0.01 -25.08
N LYS A 733 27.03 -1.31 -25.30
CA LYS A 733 28.07 -2.29 -24.94
C LYS A 733 28.79 -2.82 -26.18
N ALA A 734 30.09 -3.10 -26.08
CA ALA A 734 30.87 -3.73 -27.15
C ALA A 734 30.26 -5.06 -27.63
N THR A 735 29.94 -5.96 -26.70
CA THR A 735 29.27 -7.25 -26.96
C THR A 735 27.95 -7.13 -27.73
N HIS A 736 27.17 -6.08 -27.50
CA HIS A 736 25.93 -5.81 -28.24
C HIS A 736 26.22 -5.41 -29.69
N ARG A 737 27.27 -4.61 -29.94
CA ARG A 737 27.71 -4.22 -31.29
C ARG A 737 28.19 -5.44 -32.07
N LEU A 738 29.11 -6.22 -31.49
CA LEU A 738 29.72 -7.39 -32.13
C LEU A 738 28.68 -8.43 -32.52
N ARG A 739 27.76 -8.79 -31.61
CA ARG A 739 26.68 -9.76 -31.91
C ARG A 739 25.77 -9.30 -33.05
N ALA A 740 25.44 -8.01 -33.10
CA ALA A 740 24.64 -7.46 -34.20
C ALA A 740 25.42 -7.43 -35.53
N LEU A 741 26.72 -7.08 -35.52
CA LEU A 741 27.57 -7.11 -36.71
C LEU A 741 27.81 -8.53 -37.24
N LEU A 742 27.97 -9.52 -36.36
CA LEU A 742 28.05 -10.95 -36.69
C LEU A 742 26.77 -11.47 -37.37
N GLU A 743 25.60 -11.13 -36.82
CA GLU A 743 24.31 -11.51 -37.42
C GLU A 743 24.07 -10.79 -38.76
N ILE A 744 24.58 -9.56 -38.93
CA ILE A 744 24.58 -8.87 -40.23
C ILE A 744 25.52 -9.56 -41.24
N MET A 745 26.74 -9.95 -40.85
CA MET A 745 27.68 -10.70 -41.69
C MET A 745 27.08 -12.02 -42.18
N LYS A 746 26.47 -12.79 -41.27
CA LYS A 746 25.74 -14.03 -41.57
C LYS A 746 24.62 -13.82 -42.60
N GLN A 747 23.80 -12.77 -42.43
CA GLN A 747 22.76 -12.42 -43.40
C GLN A 747 23.32 -11.94 -44.75
N ILE A 748 24.50 -11.30 -44.77
CA ILE A 748 25.16 -10.94 -46.03
C ILE A 748 25.48 -12.21 -46.82
N LYS A 749 26.20 -13.15 -46.19
CA LYS A 749 26.58 -14.46 -46.77
C LYS A 749 25.39 -15.23 -47.32
N GLN A 750 24.32 -15.32 -46.53
CA GLN A 750 23.11 -16.06 -46.92
C GLN A 750 22.32 -15.46 -48.10
N ARG A 751 22.48 -14.16 -48.43
CA ARG A 751 21.48 -13.44 -49.26
C ARG A 751 22.02 -12.64 -50.45
N ASN A 752 23.28 -12.20 -50.45
CA ASN A 752 23.75 -11.16 -51.37
C ASN A 752 24.50 -11.66 -52.62
N LYS A 753 23.98 -12.70 -53.28
CA LYS A 753 24.61 -13.41 -54.42
C LYS A 753 25.23 -12.55 -55.54
N LYS A 754 24.84 -11.28 -55.71
CA LYS A 754 25.40 -10.35 -56.72
C LYS A 754 26.10 -9.09 -56.16
N ASN A 755 25.78 -8.66 -54.95
CA ASN A 755 26.23 -7.35 -54.41
C ASN A 755 27.05 -7.52 -53.11
N PHE A 756 27.91 -8.54 -53.05
CA PHE A 756 28.76 -8.81 -51.89
C PHE A 756 29.73 -7.68 -51.59
N HIS A 757 30.52 -7.23 -52.59
CA HIS A 757 31.61 -6.28 -52.39
C HIS A 757 31.15 -4.98 -51.70
N ASP A 758 30.16 -4.27 -52.24
CA ASP A 758 29.67 -3.01 -51.65
C ASP A 758 29.19 -3.15 -50.20
N ARG A 759 28.52 -4.27 -49.89
CA ARG A 759 27.96 -4.52 -48.56
C ARG A 759 29.04 -4.92 -47.55
N LEU A 760 30.09 -5.62 -48.00
CA LEU A 760 31.28 -5.91 -47.18
C LEU A 760 32.13 -4.66 -46.94
N VAL A 761 32.35 -3.82 -47.96
CA VAL A 761 33.02 -2.50 -47.80
C VAL A 761 32.28 -1.63 -46.79
N ALA A 762 30.94 -1.56 -46.87
CA ALA A 762 30.12 -0.82 -45.92
C ALA A 762 30.13 -1.41 -44.50
N LEU A 763 30.21 -2.75 -44.35
CA LEU A 763 30.31 -3.42 -43.06
C LEU A 763 31.70 -3.26 -42.43
N ALA A 764 32.79 -3.34 -43.21
CA ALA A 764 34.16 -3.24 -42.72
C ALA A 764 34.39 -1.93 -41.94
N LYS A 765 33.85 -0.81 -42.44
CA LYS A 765 33.86 0.48 -41.75
C LYS A 765 33.20 0.43 -40.36
N GLN A 766 32.14 -0.34 -40.21
CA GLN A 766 31.37 -0.40 -38.97
C GLN A 766 32.01 -1.35 -37.96
N VAL A 767 32.78 -2.34 -38.43
CA VAL A 767 33.67 -3.16 -37.60
C VAL A 767 34.85 -2.32 -37.08
N ASP A 768 35.46 -1.48 -37.91
CA ASP A 768 36.52 -0.53 -37.51
C ASP A 768 36.05 0.43 -36.40
N ILE A 769 34.89 1.07 -36.56
CA ILE A 769 34.28 1.94 -35.54
C ILE A 769 33.95 1.17 -34.24
N CYS A 770 33.61 -0.12 -34.34
CA CYS A 770 33.36 -0.97 -33.18
C CYS A 770 34.67 -1.33 -32.45
N GLU A 771 35.73 -1.62 -33.19
CA GLU A 771 37.06 -1.92 -32.65
C GLU A 771 37.69 -0.71 -31.96
N GLN A 772 37.59 0.48 -32.55
CA GLN A 772 38.03 1.74 -31.93
C GLN A 772 37.34 1.95 -30.58
N PHE A 773 36.00 1.83 -30.55
CA PHE A 773 35.21 1.92 -29.32
C PHE A 773 35.61 0.88 -28.25
N MET A 774 36.00 -0.34 -28.64
CA MET A 774 36.51 -1.35 -27.68
C MET A 774 37.88 -0.96 -27.09
N ARG A 775 38.78 -0.40 -27.91
CA ARG A 775 40.10 0.08 -27.46
C ARG A 775 39.94 1.27 -26.48
N ASP A 776 39.01 2.19 -26.78
CA ASP A 776 38.74 3.37 -25.94
C ASP A 776 38.21 3.01 -24.55
N GLN A 777 37.46 1.91 -24.41
CA GLN A 777 36.82 1.52 -23.14
C GLN A 777 37.73 0.81 -22.12
N LYS A 778 39.04 0.63 -22.41
CA LYS A 778 40.10 0.22 -21.46
C LYS A 778 39.69 -0.78 -20.36
N GLY A 779 39.05 -1.89 -20.74
CA GLY A 779 38.68 -2.95 -19.79
C GLY A 779 37.72 -4.00 -20.34
N ASP A 780 36.82 -3.64 -21.26
CA ASP A 780 35.87 -4.60 -21.86
C ASP A 780 36.51 -5.41 -23.00
N LEU A 781 37.41 -6.33 -22.63
CA LEU A 781 37.96 -7.35 -23.53
C LEU A 781 36.92 -8.43 -23.91
N SER A 782 35.69 -8.39 -23.37
CA SER A 782 34.68 -9.41 -23.64
C SER A 782 34.18 -9.31 -25.09
N GLY A 783 34.62 -10.27 -25.91
CA GLY A 783 34.36 -10.30 -27.36
C GLY A 783 35.56 -9.99 -28.25
N ALA A 784 36.80 -9.92 -27.72
CA ALA A 784 37.99 -9.87 -28.56
C ALA A 784 38.04 -11.02 -29.60
N ASP A 785 37.72 -12.25 -29.17
CA ASP A 785 37.64 -13.42 -30.05
C ASP A 785 36.50 -13.31 -31.07
N ASP A 786 35.34 -12.77 -30.67
CA ASP A 786 34.21 -12.51 -31.57
C ASP A 786 34.57 -11.46 -32.64
N LEU A 787 35.38 -10.46 -32.30
CA LEU A 787 35.92 -9.48 -33.25
C LEU A 787 36.92 -10.12 -34.22
N VAL A 788 37.84 -10.95 -33.74
CA VAL A 788 38.79 -11.71 -34.60
C VAL A 788 38.03 -12.66 -35.53
N LYS A 789 37.02 -13.36 -35.01
CA LYS A 789 36.12 -14.24 -35.77
C LYS A 789 35.29 -13.48 -36.79
N LEU A 790 34.84 -12.26 -36.49
CA LEU A 790 34.14 -11.36 -37.41
C LEU A 790 35.07 -10.85 -38.53
N LYS A 791 36.32 -10.50 -38.23
CA LYS A 791 37.32 -10.08 -39.22
C LYS A 791 37.71 -11.21 -40.17
N ARG A 792 38.03 -12.41 -39.65
CA ARG A 792 38.31 -13.60 -40.46
C ARG A 792 37.17 -13.89 -41.43
N GLN A 793 35.93 -13.71 -40.98
CA GLN A 793 34.72 -13.93 -41.75
C GLN A 793 34.52 -13.06 -43.00
N PHE A 794 35.36 -12.04 -43.25
CA PHE A 794 35.33 -11.28 -44.51
C PHE A 794 35.93 -12.05 -45.69
N ALA A 795 36.76 -13.07 -45.45
CA ALA A 795 37.45 -13.84 -46.49
C ALA A 795 36.61 -15.03 -47.03
N ASP A 796 35.58 -15.51 -46.31
CA ASP A 796 34.75 -16.64 -46.77
C ASP A 796 34.13 -16.46 -48.18
N PRO A 797 33.70 -15.25 -48.62
CA PRO A 797 33.15 -15.05 -49.96
C PRO A 797 34.22 -14.97 -51.05
N ASP A 798 35.48 -14.70 -50.69
CA ASP A 798 36.62 -14.53 -51.59
C ASP A 798 37.92 -14.55 -50.75
N SER A 799 38.65 -15.67 -50.78
CA SER A 799 39.84 -15.87 -49.93
C SER A 799 40.99 -14.92 -50.25
N THR A 800 40.96 -14.22 -51.40
CA THR A 800 41.94 -13.19 -51.77
C THR A 800 41.69 -11.83 -51.11
N LYS A 801 40.55 -11.65 -50.39
CA LYS A 801 40.07 -10.35 -49.90
C LYS A 801 39.81 -10.40 -48.40
N SER A 802 40.83 -10.01 -47.63
CA SER A 802 40.71 -9.89 -46.16
C SER A 802 39.84 -8.69 -45.73
N TYR A 803 39.57 -8.60 -44.42
CA TYR A 803 38.91 -7.45 -43.80
C TYR A 803 39.60 -6.11 -44.15
N GLU A 804 40.94 -6.11 -44.13
CA GLU A 804 41.79 -4.94 -44.40
C GLU A 804 41.61 -4.45 -45.85
N TYR A 805 41.47 -5.37 -46.82
CA TYR A 805 41.15 -5.01 -48.21
C TYR A 805 39.83 -4.24 -48.28
N TYR A 806 38.76 -4.75 -47.66
CA TYR A 806 37.45 -4.09 -47.69
C TYR A 806 37.46 -2.73 -46.97
N LEU A 807 38.24 -2.59 -45.90
CA LEU A 807 38.45 -1.32 -45.20
C LEU A 807 39.20 -0.30 -46.07
N GLN A 808 40.29 -0.70 -46.74
CA GLN A 808 41.03 0.16 -47.68
C GLN A 808 40.14 0.65 -48.84
N GLN A 809 39.27 -0.21 -49.39
CA GLN A 809 38.33 0.18 -50.44
C GLN A 809 37.33 1.25 -49.93
N GLN A 810 36.93 1.22 -48.66
CA GLN A 810 36.10 2.29 -48.08
C GLN A 810 36.86 3.61 -47.95
N VAL A 811 38.15 3.59 -47.62
CA VAL A 811 38.99 4.81 -47.57
C VAL A 811 39.11 5.44 -48.95
N LYS A 812 39.41 4.64 -49.99
CA LYS A 812 39.46 5.08 -51.39
C LYS A 812 38.13 5.73 -51.83
N ARG A 813 36.99 5.11 -51.48
CA ARG A 813 35.63 5.65 -51.74
C ARG A 813 35.29 6.93 -50.96
N ILE A 814 36.02 7.28 -49.91
CA ILE A 814 35.87 8.57 -49.21
C ILE A 814 36.73 9.63 -49.89
N GLN A 815 37.99 9.31 -50.23
CA GLN A 815 38.90 10.20 -50.94
C GLN A 815 38.38 10.58 -52.34
N GLN A 816 37.70 9.65 -53.03
CA GLN A 816 37.09 9.88 -54.35
C GLN A 816 35.74 10.64 -54.32
N ARG A 817 35.21 11.02 -53.15
CA ARG A 817 33.97 11.81 -53.08
C ARG A 817 34.28 13.30 -53.19
N PRO A 818 33.73 14.04 -54.17
CA PRO A 818 33.93 15.48 -54.24
C PRO A 818 33.36 16.18 -53.00
N PRO A 819 33.99 17.26 -52.51
CA PRO A 819 33.64 17.88 -51.23
C PRO A 819 32.18 18.38 -51.19
N VAL A 820 31.63 18.47 -49.98
CA VAL A 820 30.19 18.75 -49.72
C VAL A 820 29.72 20.07 -50.36
N SER A 821 30.62 21.05 -50.51
CA SER A 821 30.39 22.31 -51.24
C SER A 821 30.03 22.08 -52.72
N VAL A 822 30.75 21.18 -53.41
CA VAL A 822 30.50 20.80 -54.81
C VAL A 822 29.22 19.98 -54.92
N GLN A 823 28.96 19.08 -53.98
CA GLN A 823 27.71 18.30 -53.95
C GLN A 823 26.47 19.18 -53.74
N ARG A 824 26.54 20.20 -52.88
CA ARG A 824 25.47 21.21 -52.73
C ARG A 824 25.25 22.00 -54.02
N LYS A 825 26.33 22.51 -54.65
CA LYS A 825 26.23 23.20 -55.95
C LYS A 825 25.57 22.32 -57.02
N ASN A 826 25.96 21.05 -57.14
CA ASN A 826 25.39 20.13 -58.12
C ASN A 826 23.93 19.75 -57.83
N ALA A 827 23.54 19.62 -56.55
CA ALA A 827 22.14 19.41 -56.16
C ALA A 827 21.26 20.64 -56.46
N GLN A 828 21.79 21.85 -56.24
CA GLN A 828 21.10 23.09 -56.63
C GLN A 828 21.00 23.22 -58.15
N LYS A 829 22.06 22.90 -58.91
CA LYS A 829 22.06 22.90 -60.38
C LYS A 829 21.02 21.92 -60.95
N LYS A 830 20.91 20.70 -60.40
CA LYS A 830 19.85 19.75 -60.77
C LYS A 830 18.44 20.22 -60.40
N LYS A 831 18.24 20.91 -59.26
CA LYS A 831 16.95 21.52 -58.95
C LYS A 831 16.58 22.68 -59.88
N ALA A 832 17.56 23.47 -60.34
CA ALA A 832 17.33 24.53 -61.34
C ALA A 832 16.97 23.97 -62.72
N GLN A 833 17.49 22.79 -63.10
CA GLN A 833 17.21 22.15 -64.39
C GLN A 833 15.98 21.22 -64.39
N GLY A 834 15.47 20.80 -63.22
CA GLY A 834 14.33 19.88 -63.10
C GLY A 834 12.94 20.55 -63.08
N GLY A 835 12.84 21.86 -63.35
CA GLY A 835 11.64 22.67 -63.09
C GLY A 835 10.49 22.54 -64.09
N ARG A 836 10.17 21.34 -64.63
CA ARG A 836 9.05 21.15 -65.59
C ARG A 836 8.53 19.70 -65.70
N VAL A 837 8.09 19.10 -64.60
CA VAL A 837 7.22 17.88 -64.63
C VAL A 837 6.05 18.08 -63.66
N GLY A 838 4.88 17.56 -64.01
CA GLY A 838 3.60 17.90 -63.39
C GLY A 838 3.37 17.39 -61.96
N ARG A 839 2.36 17.99 -61.32
CA ARG A 839 1.82 17.64 -60.00
C ARG A 839 0.69 16.62 -60.18
N PRO A 840 0.78 15.39 -59.66
CA PRO A 840 -0.36 14.48 -59.63
C PRO A 840 -1.47 15.04 -58.72
N ILE A 841 -2.72 14.76 -59.09
CA ILE A 841 -3.88 14.85 -58.19
C ILE A 841 -4.12 13.44 -57.65
N GLY A 842 -4.38 13.33 -56.34
CA GLY A 842 -4.51 12.08 -55.59
C GLY A 842 -4.39 12.34 -54.10
#